data_AF-A0A9D8Z7G6-F1
#
_entry.id   AF-A0A9D8Z7G6-F1
#
_cell.length_a   1.000
_cell.length_b   1.000
_cell.length_c   1.000
_cell.angle_alpha   90.00
_cell.angle_beta   90.00
_cell.angle_gamma   90.00
#
_symmetry.space_group_name_H-M   'P 1'
#
loop_
_entity.id
_entity.type
_entity.pdbx_description
1 polymer ?
#
loop_
_entity_poly.entity_id
_entity_poly.type
_entity_poly.pdbx_seq_one_letter_code
_entity_poly.pdbx_strand_id
1 'polypeptide(L)'
;MALLDQTLGLGRTTWVLTIGLVGLLVLAAVSLRAWQISKSRALTSLHELFLYLVASLIAFSAVLYVEAASLFPNVIDLRIINQSSEPIDPLSLTVGCTLFLLSFFPLLLAIFRIELLSRPITKQPLLRHDVVSVPTLVITAAILGLIAVLAGAAGSGRFELGQQINVLTMTIVVGGFLAVIFIPNFVRAWNDWTERKADNLDSVVGNNYAAIPLAGLRFSARLASYLDSILVKLIAPLSGATQRGFMVPHALVVLVILPLSAMGFVLAAPYGLLPIGLAALIALSLGRRWAWVEEDREIASRLQSTNPENSDIKVGFDNDLKDEALLGYASLFVLVPLALYQIQGALDLFETTGTSTGNPLLDWLSFFGAELAKAVPFVDWWEIYNVEVDVPFEASSGTSGEWARHLTFASRAIVDLVIMAALFQALTIWQRSRTQTRLYATGELNAFDPFTEEEFFERGMHVPSGSKTLEPKRRFESAIDAHVTARKRLNLEPLPYSRERLGELIKREKKDDLRMGAEWMIKKYEVLAGEPHEQLRQLAQRWQTLEARHSFQSSAPADRAWLRAQKREIERILDALLQDNGRFRGPQIGCLAIALDAVHRRPEFAYARLLSFELLVDRTTGKSAALLGCFLVRDAWPEEVRDALKKRFSTYLEMPFNLYLGQGRMRAEVLLALASQYPRQGMYAQSLIRELVSAVAKNDGDASVRQKAEAIGADLT
;
A
#
# COMPACT_ATOMS: atom_id res chain seq x y z
N MET A 1 31.03 25.80 -31.91
CA MET A 1 32.18 25.62 -30.99
C MET A 1 33.50 26.04 -31.63
N ALA A 2 33.90 25.56 -32.82
CA ALA A 2 35.13 26.02 -33.50
C ALA A 2 35.24 27.55 -33.73
N LEU A 3 34.11 28.24 -33.89
CA LEU A 3 34.03 29.71 -34.02
C LEU A 3 34.24 30.48 -32.69
N LEU A 4 34.03 29.83 -31.53
CA LEU A 4 34.23 30.43 -30.21
C LEU A 4 35.67 30.24 -29.70
N ASP A 5 36.30 29.13 -30.09
CA ASP A 5 37.66 28.80 -29.66
C ASP A 5 38.72 29.70 -30.33
N GLN A 6 38.49 30.09 -31.60
CA GLN A 6 39.34 31.07 -32.30
C GLN A 6 39.17 32.52 -31.82
N THR A 7 38.10 32.85 -31.09
CA THR A 7 37.77 34.24 -30.73
C THR A 7 38.02 34.61 -29.27
N LEU A 8 38.08 33.63 -28.35
CA LEU A 8 38.13 33.93 -26.91
C LEU A 8 39.41 33.51 -26.18
N GLY A 9 40.28 32.65 -26.75
CA GLY A 9 41.54 32.27 -26.11
C GLY A 9 41.39 31.72 -24.69
N LEU A 10 40.24 31.12 -24.37
CA LEU A 10 39.92 30.60 -23.05
C LEU A 10 40.63 29.27 -22.83
N GLY A 11 41.40 29.17 -21.75
CA GLY A 11 42.05 27.92 -21.36
C GLY A 11 41.03 26.82 -21.04
N ARG A 12 41.43 25.56 -21.15
CA ARG A 12 40.60 24.37 -20.82
C ARG A 12 39.92 24.49 -19.44
N THR A 13 40.60 25.04 -18.44
CA THR A 13 40.05 25.25 -17.09
C THR A 13 38.87 26.22 -17.08
N THR A 14 38.93 27.32 -17.84
CA THR A 14 37.82 28.28 -17.91
C THR A 14 36.63 27.71 -18.67
N TRP A 15 36.86 26.82 -19.64
CA TRP A 15 35.80 26.09 -20.33
C TRP A 15 35.06 25.13 -19.40
N VAL A 16 35.77 24.28 -18.64
CA VAL A 16 35.14 23.33 -17.72
C VAL A 16 34.31 24.05 -16.64
N LEU A 17 34.83 25.17 -16.11
CA LEU A 17 34.10 25.98 -15.14
C LEU A 17 32.86 26.66 -15.74
N THR A 18 32.92 27.09 -17.00
CA THR A 18 31.78 27.68 -17.70
C THR A 18 30.68 26.63 -17.93
N ILE A 19 31.05 25.41 -18.34
CA ILE A 19 30.10 24.29 -18.48
C ILE A 19 29.49 23.95 -17.11
N GLY A 20 30.30 23.91 -16.05
CA GLY A 20 29.83 23.72 -14.68
C GLY A 20 28.79 24.77 -14.27
N LEU A 21 29.07 26.05 -14.52
CA LEU A 21 28.17 27.15 -14.19
C LEU A 21 26.84 27.08 -14.96
N VAL A 22 26.90 26.83 -16.27
CA VAL A 22 25.69 26.67 -17.11
C VAL A 22 24.86 25.47 -16.65
N GLY A 23 25.52 24.34 -16.35
CA GLY A 23 24.87 23.15 -15.81
C GLY A 23 24.14 23.43 -14.49
N LEU A 24 24.77 24.17 -13.57
CA LEU A 24 24.15 24.59 -12.32
C LEU A 24 22.94 25.53 -12.52
N LEU A 25 22.99 26.44 -13.50
CA LEU A 25 21.85 27.30 -13.83
C LEU A 25 20.66 26.51 -14.39
N VAL A 26 20.91 25.53 -15.28
CA VAL A 26 19.88 24.62 -15.78
C VAL A 26 19.29 23.79 -14.64
N LEU A 27 20.13 23.24 -13.76
CA LEU A 27 19.71 22.51 -12.57
C LEU A 27 18.84 23.36 -11.64
N ALA A 28 19.19 24.63 -11.43
CA ALA A 28 18.40 25.55 -10.64
C ALA A 28 17.02 25.82 -11.28
N ALA A 29 16.97 26.01 -12.60
CA ALA A 29 15.71 26.19 -13.33
C ALA A 29 14.81 24.94 -13.26
N VAL A 30 15.36 23.75 -13.46
CA VAL A 30 14.62 22.49 -13.35
C VAL A 30 14.18 22.22 -11.91
N SER A 31 15.00 22.57 -10.92
CA SER A 31 14.63 22.47 -9.49
C SER A 31 13.48 23.41 -9.13
N LEU A 32 13.47 24.63 -9.68
CA LEU A 32 12.36 25.57 -9.50
C LEU A 32 11.08 25.02 -10.15
N ARG A 33 11.18 24.41 -11.34
CA ARG A 33 10.06 23.75 -12.02
C ARG A 33 9.54 22.55 -11.22
N ALA A 34 10.43 21.72 -10.69
CA ALA A 34 10.09 20.60 -9.81
C ALA A 34 9.34 21.08 -8.56
N TRP A 35 9.80 22.18 -7.96
CA TRP A 35 9.14 22.81 -6.83
C TRP A 35 7.72 23.29 -7.19
N GLN A 36 7.54 23.94 -8.34
CA GLN A 36 6.22 24.38 -8.82
C GLN A 36 5.26 23.21 -9.04
N ILE A 37 5.71 22.14 -9.69
CA ILE A 37 4.89 20.93 -9.95
C ILE A 37 4.45 20.30 -8.62
N SER A 38 5.39 20.16 -7.67
CA SER A 38 5.13 19.56 -6.35
C SER A 38 4.14 20.33 -5.48
N LYS A 39 3.88 21.62 -5.79
CA LYS A 39 2.93 22.46 -5.04
C LYS A 39 1.48 22.14 -5.40
N SER A 40 1.23 21.61 -6.59
CA SER A 40 -0.12 21.26 -7.03
C SER A 40 -0.50 19.89 -6.45
N ARG A 41 -1.57 19.86 -5.64
CA ARG A 41 -2.09 18.59 -5.06
C ARG A 41 -2.65 17.63 -6.12
N ALA A 42 -2.84 18.11 -7.35
CA ALA A 42 -3.54 17.39 -8.41
C ALA A 42 -2.62 16.62 -9.38
N LEU A 43 -1.31 16.87 -9.38
CA LEU A 43 -0.37 16.23 -10.30
C LEU A 43 0.32 15.03 -9.64
N THR A 44 -0.22 13.83 -9.87
CA THR A 44 0.41 12.56 -9.49
C THR A 44 1.54 12.14 -10.45
N SER A 45 1.66 12.81 -11.61
CA SER A 45 2.62 12.41 -12.65
C SER A 45 3.78 13.39 -12.78
N LEU A 46 4.99 12.88 -12.63
CA LEU A 46 6.27 13.60 -12.75
C LEU A 46 6.91 13.42 -14.13
N HIS A 47 6.14 13.04 -15.16
CA HIS A 47 6.65 12.72 -16.50
C HIS A 47 7.60 13.78 -17.06
N GLU A 48 7.28 15.07 -16.89
CA GLU A 48 8.14 16.18 -17.35
C GLU A 48 9.54 16.14 -16.72
N LEU A 49 9.63 15.89 -15.41
CA LEU A 49 10.91 15.80 -14.69
C LEU A 49 11.70 14.55 -15.08
N PHE A 50 11.01 13.44 -15.31
CA PHE A 50 11.64 12.22 -15.82
C PHE A 50 12.22 12.42 -17.22
N LEU A 51 11.51 13.11 -18.11
CA LEU A 51 12.00 13.44 -19.43
C LEU A 51 13.26 14.31 -19.36
N TYR A 52 13.32 15.30 -18.46
CA TYR A 52 14.53 16.08 -18.24
C TYR A 52 15.70 15.23 -17.72
N LEU A 53 15.45 14.36 -16.75
CA LEU A 53 16.46 13.44 -16.23
C LEU A 53 17.00 12.52 -17.33
N VAL A 54 16.11 11.80 -18.03
CA VAL A 54 16.48 10.86 -19.10
C VAL A 54 17.22 11.59 -20.23
N ALA A 55 16.74 12.76 -20.66
CA ALA A 55 17.42 13.56 -21.68
C ALA A 55 18.82 13.99 -21.22
N SER A 56 18.99 14.38 -19.95
CA SER A 56 20.29 14.76 -19.40
C SER A 56 21.27 13.57 -19.33
N LEU A 57 20.79 12.39 -18.93
CA LEU A 57 21.60 11.18 -18.85
C LEU A 57 22.02 10.69 -20.24
N ILE A 58 21.09 10.70 -21.21
CA ILE A 58 21.39 10.36 -22.60
C ILE A 58 22.37 11.35 -23.22
N ALA A 59 22.16 12.65 -23.02
CA ALA A 59 23.07 13.68 -23.53
C ALA A 59 24.48 13.52 -22.95
N PHE A 60 24.59 13.28 -21.65
CA PHE A 60 25.89 13.08 -21.01
C PHE A 60 26.57 11.78 -21.47
N SER A 61 25.82 10.68 -21.55
CA SER A 61 26.32 9.42 -22.12
C SER A 61 26.77 9.56 -23.57
N ALA A 62 26.05 10.34 -24.38
CA ALA A 62 26.40 10.58 -25.78
C ALA A 62 27.69 11.41 -25.91
N VAL A 63 27.87 12.44 -25.07
CA VAL A 63 29.12 13.23 -25.02
C VAL A 63 30.31 12.33 -24.69
N LEU A 64 30.17 11.48 -23.65
CA LEU A 64 31.22 10.52 -23.27
C LEU A 64 31.54 9.53 -24.40
N TYR A 65 30.52 9.02 -25.09
CA TYR A 65 30.73 8.08 -26.19
C TYR A 65 31.39 8.73 -27.41
N VAL A 66 30.99 9.96 -27.74
CA VAL A 66 31.60 10.75 -28.83
C VAL A 66 33.07 11.01 -28.56
N GLU A 67 33.43 11.29 -27.31
CA GLU A 67 34.81 11.42 -26.85
C GLU A 67 35.56 10.09 -26.95
N ALA A 68 34.97 8.99 -26.45
CA ALA A 68 35.56 7.65 -26.51
C ALA A 68 35.78 7.14 -27.94
N ALA A 69 34.90 7.50 -28.88
CA ALA A 69 35.03 7.18 -30.29
C ALA A 69 35.99 8.12 -31.04
N SER A 70 36.57 9.14 -30.37
CA SER A 70 37.46 10.14 -30.97
C SER A 70 36.88 10.84 -32.21
N LEU A 71 35.56 11.02 -32.28
CA LEU A 71 34.89 11.57 -33.46
C LEU A 71 35.19 13.08 -33.66
N PHE A 72 35.42 13.82 -32.57
CA PHE A 72 35.72 15.25 -32.58
C PHE A 72 36.86 15.63 -31.61
N PRO A 73 38.10 15.19 -31.87
CA PRO A 73 39.22 15.26 -30.91
C PRO A 73 39.65 16.69 -30.55
N ASN A 74 39.37 17.67 -31.42
CA ASN A 74 39.70 19.08 -31.19
C ASN A 74 38.58 19.89 -30.52
N VAL A 75 37.44 19.28 -30.21
CA VAL A 75 36.24 19.98 -29.70
C VAL A 75 35.83 19.47 -28.32
N ILE A 76 36.02 18.18 -28.05
CA ILE A 76 35.66 17.54 -26.77
C ILE A 76 36.87 16.73 -26.30
N ASP A 77 37.61 17.26 -25.32
CA ASP A 77 38.76 16.60 -24.65
C ASP A 77 38.57 16.72 -23.12
N LEU A 78 37.67 15.90 -22.56
CA LEU A 78 37.37 15.91 -21.11
C LEU A 78 38.37 15.04 -20.33
N ARG A 79 39.02 14.06 -20.98
CA ARG A 79 40.00 13.11 -20.39
C ARG A 79 39.43 12.35 -19.20
N ILE A 80 38.21 11.85 -19.35
CA ILE A 80 37.50 11.09 -18.33
C ILE A 80 37.11 9.67 -18.80
N ILE A 81 37.58 9.28 -19.99
CA ILE A 81 37.28 8.02 -20.67
C ILE A 81 38.37 6.97 -20.43
N ASN A 82 38.01 5.69 -20.55
CA ASN A 82 38.94 4.57 -20.38
C ASN A 82 39.87 4.38 -21.60
N GLN A 83 40.77 5.35 -21.87
CA GLN A 83 41.82 5.25 -22.90
C GLN A 83 43.22 5.39 -22.27
N SER A 84 44.12 4.50 -22.66
CA SER A 84 45.35 4.15 -21.93
C SER A 84 46.57 5.04 -22.17
N SER A 85 46.44 6.19 -22.84
CA SER A 85 47.61 6.99 -23.27
C SER A 85 47.76 8.36 -22.59
N GLU A 86 46.74 8.92 -21.94
CA GLU A 86 46.82 10.25 -21.33
C GLU A 86 46.26 10.27 -19.89
N PRO A 87 46.85 11.07 -18.96
CA PRO A 87 46.38 11.15 -17.58
C PRO A 87 45.01 11.82 -17.47
N ILE A 88 44.18 11.27 -16.58
CA ILE A 88 42.83 11.76 -16.26
C ILE A 88 42.90 13.19 -15.71
N ASP A 89 42.00 14.06 -16.19
CA ASP A 89 41.87 15.43 -15.68
C ASP A 89 40.96 15.48 -14.43
N PRO A 90 41.50 15.74 -13.22
CA PRO A 90 40.72 15.67 -11.98
C PRO A 90 39.63 16.75 -11.89
N LEU A 91 39.82 17.90 -12.54
CA LEU A 91 38.86 19.00 -12.50
C LEU A 91 37.64 18.67 -13.37
N SER A 92 37.85 18.17 -14.59
CA SER A 92 36.78 17.72 -15.48
C SER A 92 35.99 16.56 -14.87
N LEU A 93 36.69 15.63 -14.23
CA LEU A 93 36.07 14.49 -13.55
C LEU A 93 35.20 14.91 -12.36
N THR A 94 35.70 15.77 -11.47
CA THR A 94 34.94 16.22 -10.30
C THR A 94 33.71 17.04 -10.71
N VAL A 95 33.84 17.93 -11.69
CA VAL A 95 32.70 18.68 -12.24
C VAL A 95 31.70 17.73 -12.91
N GLY A 96 32.16 16.74 -13.68
CA GLY A 96 31.29 15.74 -14.31
C GLY A 96 30.51 14.89 -13.30
N CYS A 97 31.19 14.33 -12.30
CA CYS A 97 30.57 13.53 -11.24
C CYS A 97 29.59 14.34 -10.38
N THR A 98 29.91 15.59 -10.07
CA THR A 98 29.02 16.46 -9.29
C THR A 98 27.78 16.85 -10.08
N LEU A 99 27.91 17.25 -11.35
CA LEU A 99 26.76 17.53 -12.22
C LEU A 99 25.89 16.29 -12.43
N PHE A 100 26.52 15.12 -12.60
CA PHE A 100 25.82 13.84 -12.69
C PHE A 100 24.96 13.57 -11.45
N LEU A 101 25.54 13.65 -10.24
CA LEU A 101 24.79 13.43 -9.00
C LEU A 101 23.69 14.47 -8.81
N LEU A 102 23.97 15.74 -9.13
CA LEU A 102 23.00 16.82 -9.02
C LEU A 102 21.85 16.69 -10.02
N SER A 103 22.01 15.99 -11.15
CA SER A 103 20.92 15.76 -12.13
C SER A 103 19.69 15.08 -11.52
N PHE A 104 19.88 14.26 -10.48
CA PHE A 104 18.78 13.58 -9.76
C PHE A 104 18.09 14.47 -8.72
N PHE A 105 18.72 15.59 -8.33
CA PHE A 105 18.24 16.45 -7.24
C PHE A 105 16.84 17.05 -7.48
N PRO A 106 16.49 17.59 -8.66
CA PRO A 106 15.14 18.12 -8.91
C PRO A 106 14.05 17.06 -8.71
N LEU A 107 14.31 15.82 -9.16
CA LEU A 107 13.38 14.72 -9.05
C LEU A 107 13.23 14.25 -7.59
N LEU A 108 14.36 14.09 -6.87
CA LEU A 108 14.38 13.80 -5.43
C LEU A 108 13.60 14.85 -4.63
N LEU A 109 13.78 16.14 -4.95
CA LEU A 109 13.09 17.23 -4.28
C LEU A 109 11.56 17.15 -4.50
N ALA A 110 11.12 16.86 -5.72
CA ALA A 110 9.70 16.69 -6.04
C ALA A 110 9.10 15.50 -5.29
N ILE A 111 9.77 14.34 -5.30
CA ILE A 111 9.32 13.12 -4.61
C ILE A 111 9.24 13.37 -3.09
N PHE A 112 10.29 13.95 -2.50
CA PHE A 112 10.31 14.26 -1.07
C PHE A 112 9.15 15.18 -0.66
N ARG A 113 8.83 16.17 -1.50
CA ARG A 113 7.70 17.09 -1.27
C ARG A 113 6.35 16.40 -1.37
N ILE A 114 6.14 15.54 -2.37
CA ILE A 114 4.91 14.77 -2.53
C ILE A 114 4.69 13.89 -1.29
N GLU A 115 5.72 13.16 -0.86
CA GLU A 115 5.63 12.28 0.31
C GLU A 115 5.37 13.08 1.61
N LEU A 116 5.94 14.29 1.73
CA LEU A 116 5.66 15.20 2.84
C LEU A 116 4.20 15.70 2.83
N LEU A 117 3.63 15.97 1.66
CA LEU A 117 2.25 16.43 1.49
C LEU A 117 1.21 15.30 1.64
N SER A 118 1.62 14.04 1.46
CA SER A 118 0.77 12.85 1.66
C SER A 118 0.61 12.43 3.13
N ARG A 119 1.46 12.96 4.04
CA ARG A 119 1.41 12.66 5.49
C ARG A 119 0.06 12.90 6.18
N PRO A 120 -0.66 14.03 5.98
CA PRO A 120 -1.96 14.23 6.62
C PRO A 120 -3.02 13.22 6.19
N ILE A 121 -2.86 12.59 5.02
CA ILE A 121 -3.79 11.59 4.48
C ILE A 121 -3.44 10.20 5.02
N THR A 122 -2.17 9.84 4.97
CA THR A 122 -1.68 8.50 5.39
C THR A 122 -1.43 8.39 6.89
N LYS A 123 -1.31 9.52 7.61
CA LYS A 123 -0.91 9.62 9.03
C LYS A 123 0.44 8.93 9.34
N GLN A 124 1.25 8.63 8.32
CA GLN A 124 2.52 7.93 8.49
C GLN A 124 3.74 8.86 8.42
N PRO A 125 4.81 8.56 9.19
CA PRO A 125 6.07 9.26 9.05
C PRO A 125 6.78 8.86 7.75
N LEU A 126 7.59 9.79 7.21
CA LEU A 126 8.49 9.50 6.08
C LEU A 126 9.55 8.46 6.48
N LEU A 127 10.12 8.60 7.68
CA LEU A 127 11.14 7.70 8.21
C LEU A 127 10.50 6.83 9.28
N ARG A 128 10.33 5.55 8.96
CA ARG A 128 9.74 4.55 9.87
C ARG A 128 10.82 3.92 10.74
N HIS A 129 10.47 3.59 11.98
CA HIS A 129 11.39 3.01 12.96
C HIS A 129 11.04 1.57 13.33
N ASP A 130 9.98 1.03 12.74
CA ASP A 130 9.31 -0.23 13.07
C ASP A 130 9.48 -1.29 11.96
N VAL A 131 10.25 -1.00 10.92
CA VAL A 131 10.39 -1.89 9.75
C VAL A 131 11.33 -3.06 10.03
N VAL A 132 12.46 -2.80 10.68
CA VAL A 132 13.50 -3.80 10.97
C VAL A 132 13.51 -4.12 12.46
N SER A 133 13.21 -5.37 12.80
CA SER A 133 13.30 -5.85 14.18
C SER A 133 14.75 -6.17 14.57
N VAL A 134 15.09 -6.04 15.86
CA VAL A 134 16.42 -6.39 16.37
C VAL A 134 16.78 -7.86 16.11
N PRO A 135 15.91 -8.86 16.35
CA PRO A 135 16.21 -10.26 16.03
C PRO A 135 16.52 -10.46 14.55
N THR A 136 15.72 -9.86 13.66
CA THR A 136 15.95 -9.97 12.20
C THR A 136 17.32 -9.39 11.84
N LEU A 137 17.68 -8.23 12.37
CA LEU A 137 18.98 -7.61 12.11
C LEU A 137 20.14 -8.50 12.57
N VAL A 138 20.06 -9.07 13.77
CA VAL A 138 21.10 -9.95 14.33
C VAL A 138 21.25 -11.22 13.49
N ILE A 139 20.14 -11.85 13.12
CA ILE A 139 20.14 -13.07 12.29
C ILE A 139 20.75 -12.77 10.92
N THR A 140 20.32 -11.70 10.26
CA THR A 140 20.88 -11.29 8.96
C THR A 140 22.37 -10.98 9.06
N ALA A 141 22.80 -10.25 10.08
CA ALA A 141 24.21 -9.95 10.32
C ALA A 141 25.04 -11.23 10.58
N ALA A 142 24.49 -12.18 11.34
CA ALA A 142 25.14 -13.46 11.61
C ALA A 142 25.28 -14.32 10.35
N ILE A 143 24.24 -14.38 9.50
CA ILE A 143 24.28 -15.10 8.23
C ILE A 143 25.31 -14.47 7.29
N LEU A 144 25.29 -13.14 7.12
CA LEU A 144 26.26 -12.45 6.27
C LEU A 144 27.70 -12.60 6.80
N GLY A 145 27.87 -12.51 8.12
CA GLY A 145 29.16 -12.75 8.77
C GLY A 145 29.66 -14.18 8.55
N LEU A 146 28.78 -15.18 8.65
CA LEU A 146 29.11 -16.58 8.37
C LEU A 146 29.54 -16.77 6.91
N ILE A 147 28.79 -16.21 5.96
CA ILE A 147 29.13 -16.26 4.53
C ILE A 147 30.51 -15.63 4.29
N ALA A 148 30.78 -14.46 4.86
CA ALA A 148 32.07 -13.78 4.71
C ALA A 148 33.24 -14.59 5.30
N VAL A 149 33.05 -15.19 6.48
CA VAL A 149 34.07 -16.05 7.12
C VAL A 149 34.34 -17.29 6.29
N LEU A 150 33.30 -17.97 5.79
CA LEU A 150 33.44 -19.15 4.95
C LEU A 150 34.11 -18.82 3.62
N ALA A 151 33.71 -17.72 2.98
CA ALA A 151 34.34 -17.24 1.75
C ALA A 151 35.83 -16.96 1.98
N GLY A 152 36.19 -16.21 3.02
CA GLY A 152 37.59 -15.90 3.34
C GLY A 152 38.43 -17.14 3.69
N ALA A 153 37.85 -18.12 4.39
CA ALA A 153 38.50 -19.41 4.64
C ALA A 153 38.76 -20.18 3.33
N ALA A 154 37.87 -20.08 2.35
CA ALA A 154 38.03 -20.72 1.05
C ALA A 154 39.08 -20.07 0.16
N GLY A 155 39.12 -18.73 0.10
CA GLY A 155 40.13 -18.03 -0.72
C GLY A 155 41.55 -18.19 -0.20
N SER A 156 41.73 -18.30 1.12
CA SER A 156 43.05 -18.48 1.75
C SER A 156 43.61 -19.91 1.68
N GLY A 157 42.99 -20.80 0.90
CA GLY A 157 43.46 -22.18 0.72
C GLY A 157 43.43 -23.03 2.00
N ARG A 158 42.77 -22.58 3.07
CA ARG A 158 42.67 -23.30 4.36
C ARG A 158 41.83 -24.57 4.29
N PHE A 159 41.17 -24.82 3.17
CA PHE A 159 40.48 -26.06 2.84
C PHE A 159 41.36 -26.94 1.93
N GLU A 160 42.51 -27.41 2.44
CA GLU A 160 43.21 -28.53 1.79
C GLU A 160 42.45 -29.84 2.04
N LEU A 161 42.21 -30.57 0.94
CA LEU A 161 41.15 -31.57 0.78
C LEU A 161 41.38 -32.88 1.58
N GLY A 162 40.52 -33.11 2.56
CA GLY A 162 40.28 -34.41 3.17
C GLY A 162 38.78 -34.73 3.26
N GLN A 163 38.43 -36.02 3.36
CA GLN A 163 37.05 -36.56 3.41
C GLN A 163 36.15 -35.91 4.49
N GLN A 164 36.75 -35.27 5.50
CA GLN A 164 36.08 -34.59 6.62
C GLN A 164 35.39 -33.28 6.21
N ILE A 165 35.86 -32.57 5.17
CA ILE A 165 35.21 -31.34 4.69
C ILE A 165 33.87 -31.66 4.01
N ASN A 166 33.75 -32.77 3.26
CA ASN A 166 32.48 -33.15 2.64
C ASN A 166 31.40 -33.42 3.70
N VAL A 167 31.78 -34.07 4.81
CA VAL A 167 30.90 -34.30 5.96
C VAL A 167 30.58 -32.99 6.68
N LEU A 168 31.55 -32.08 6.84
CA LEU A 168 31.33 -30.75 7.42
C LEU A 168 30.39 -29.91 6.56
N THR A 169 30.60 -29.84 5.25
CA THR A 169 29.73 -29.13 4.30
C THR A 169 28.32 -29.69 4.33
N MET A 170 28.17 -31.03 4.30
CA MET A 170 26.87 -31.67 4.47
C MET A 170 26.22 -31.32 5.82
N THR A 171 26.99 -31.32 6.91
CA THR A 171 26.51 -30.98 8.26
C THR A 171 26.11 -29.50 8.35
N ILE A 172 26.84 -28.59 7.69
CA ILE A 172 26.53 -27.16 7.63
C ILE A 172 25.28 -26.92 6.79
N VAL A 173 25.14 -27.58 5.64
CA VAL A 173 23.97 -27.44 4.77
C VAL A 173 22.73 -27.99 5.47
N VAL A 174 22.79 -29.22 5.98
CA VAL A 174 21.68 -29.86 6.72
C VAL A 174 21.38 -29.06 8.00
N GLY A 175 22.41 -28.68 8.75
CA GLY A 175 22.29 -27.86 9.94
C GLY A 175 21.70 -26.47 9.66
N GLY A 176 22.06 -25.87 8.53
CA GLY A 176 21.51 -24.59 8.05
C GLY A 176 20.03 -24.72 7.69
N PHE A 177 19.64 -25.77 6.97
CA PHE A 177 18.23 -26.08 6.70
C PHE A 177 17.44 -26.30 7.99
N LEU A 178 17.98 -27.09 8.93
CA LEU A 178 17.36 -27.28 10.25
C LEU A 178 17.26 -25.95 11.00
N ALA A 179 18.30 -25.12 10.99
CA ALA A 179 18.29 -23.82 11.63
C ALA A 179 17.18 -22.93 11.08
N VAL A 180 17.00 -22.86 9.74
CA VAL A 180 15.91 -22.10 9.11
C VAL A 180 14.54 -22.54 9.60
N ILE A 181 14.33 -23.85 9.80
CA ILE A 181 13.08 -24.40 10.37
C ILE A 181 12.89 -23.93 11.82
N PHE A 182 13.96 -23.82 12.61
CA PHE A 182 13.91 -23.42 14.02
C PHE A 182 13.97 -21.90 14.24
N ILE A 183 14.37 -21.08 13.27
CA ILE A 183 14.46 -19.61 13.38
C ILE A 183 13.15 -18.99 13.91
N PRO A 184 11.94 -19.31 13.40
CA PRO A 184 10.69 -18.74 13.91
C PRO A 184 10.41 -19.10 15.38
N ASN A 185 10.87 -20.27 15.83
CA ASN A 185 10.73 -20.71 17.22
C ASN A 185 11.72 -19.97 18.12
N PHE A 186 12.94 -19.76 17.63
CA PHE A 186 13.96 -18.98 18.33
C PHE A 186 13.55 -17.51 18.48
N VAL A 187 13.03 -16.88 17.41
CA VAL A 187 12.55 -15.49 17.45
C VAL A 187 11.41 -15.34 18.45
N ARG A 188 10.44 -16.26 18.47
CA ARG A 188 9.37 -16.27 19.49
C ARG A 188 9.92 -16.41 20.90
N ALA A 189 10.79 -17.39 21.15
CA ALA A 189 11.40 -17.60 22.46
C ALA A 189 12.25 -16.41 22.92
N TRP A 190 12.94 -15.73 21.99
CA TRP A 190 13.70 -14.53 22.28
C TRP A 190 12.79 -13.35 22.64
N ASN A 191 11.72 -13.14 21.88
CA ASN A 191 10.73 -12.09 22.18
C ASN A 191 10.09 -12.32 23.54
N ASP A 192 9.61 -13.54 23.82
CA ASP A 192 9.05 -13.92 25.12
C ASP A 192 10.06 -13.71 26.26
N TRP A 193 11.34 -14.03 26.03
CA TRP A 193 12.39 -13.79 27.02
C TRP A 193 12.64 -12.30 27.25
N THR A 194 12.66 -11.49 26.19
CA THR A 194 12.84 -10.03 26.32
C THR A 194 11.66 -9.35 27.00
N GLU A 195 10.43 -9.79 26.75
CA GLU A 195 9.23 -9.29 27.41
C GLU A 195 9.25 -9.62 28.90
N ARG A 196 9.52 -10.90 29.25
CA ARG A 196 9.69 -11.31 30.65
C ARG A 196 10.81 -10.56 31.36
N LYS A 197 11.88 -10.23 30.64
CA LYS A 197 13.00 -9.48 31.21
C LYS A 197 12.66 -8.00 31.35
N ALA A 198 11.88 -7.41 30.45
CA ALA A 198 11.37 -6.05 30.57
C ALA A 198 10.42 -5.91 31.77
N ASP A 199 9.48 -6.84 31.95
CA ASP A 199 8.56 -6.87 33.11
C ASP A 199 9.33 -7.06 34.44
N ASN A 200 10.40 -7.88 34.42
CA ASN A 200 11.28 -8.08 35.57
C ASN A 200 12.30 -6.94 35.78
N LEU A 201 12.57 -6.09 34.78
CA LEU A 201 13.41 -4.89 34.92
C LEU A 201 12.58 -3.67 35.36
N ASP A 202 11.32 -3.51 34.94
CA ASP A 202 10.45 -2.44 35.45
C ASP A 202 10.17 -2.57 36.95
N SER A 203 10.35 -3.78 37.52
CA SER A 203 10.33 -4.03 38.97
C SER A 203 11.69 -3.85 39.68
N VAL A 204 12.80 -3.63 38.95
CA VAL A 204 14.18 -3.65 39.51
C VAL A 204 15.11 -2.49 39.05
N VAL A 205 14.75 -1.64 38.08
CA VAL A 205 15.73 -0.67 37.53
C VAL A 205 15.84 0.63 38.34
N GLY A 206 16.76 0.56 39.30
CA GLY A 206 17.59 1.67 39.78
C GLY A 206 19.06 1.58 39.33
N ASN A 207 19.44 0.83 38.28
CA ASN A 207 20.84 0.78 37.85
C ASN A 207 21.05 0.59 36.32
N ASN A 208 21.85 1.51 35.74
CA ASN A 208 21.95 1.83 34.31
C ASN A 208 22.92 0.99 33.46
N TYR A 209 23.50 -0.12 33.95
CA TYR A 209 24.62 -0.76 33.25
C TYR A 209 24.26 -1.96 32.34
N ALA A 210 23.06 -2.56 32.47
CA ALA A 210 22.62 -3.66 31.60
C ALA A 210 21.88 -3.21 30.33
N ALA A 211 21.59 -1.91 30.18
CA ALA A 211 20.80 -1.36 29.08
C ALA A 211 21.62 -1.00 27.82
N ILE A 212 22.96 -0.95 27.92
CA ILE A 212 23.85 -0.43 26.88
C ILE A 212 23.90 -1.29 25.60
N PRO A 213 24.07 -2.63 25.64
CA PRO A 213 24.14 -3.43 24.41
C PRO A 213 22.78 -3.51 23.68
N LEU A 214 21.67 -3.51 24.43
CA LEU A 214 20.32 -3.53 23.85
C LEU A 214 19.94 -2.18 23.24
N ALA A 215 20.37 -1.06 23.84
CA ALA A 215 20.17 0.27 23.29
C ALA A 215 20.94 0.47 21.97
N GLY A 216 22.18 -0.03 21.88
CA GLY A 216 22.98 -0.01 20.65
C GLY A 216 22.32 -0.80 19.52
N LEU A 217 21.86 -2.03 19.78
CA LEU A 217 21.16 -2.85 18.79
C LEU A 217 19.82 -2.23 18.35
N ARG A 218 19.07 -1.64 19.29
CA ARG A 218 17.83 -0.89 18.98
C ARG A 218 18.12 0.33 18.10
N PHE A 219 19.22 1.05 18.35
CA PHE A 219 19.64 2.16 17.49
C PHE A 219 20.01 1.68 16.08
N SER A 220 20.78 0.61 15.95
CA SER A 220 21.14 0.02 14.65
C SER A 220 19.90 -0.44 13.87
N ALA A 221 18.91 -1.06 14.55
CA ALA A 221 17.66 -1.46 13.93
C ALA A 221 16.79 -0.27 13.48
N ARG A 222 16.76 0.82 14.27
CA ARG A 222 16.11 2.08 13.86
C ARG A 222 16.80 2.71 12.65
N LEU A 223 18.13 2.75 12.65
CA LEU A 223 18.91 3.28 11.53
C LEU A 223 18.68 2.46 10.27
N ALA A 224 18.68 1.12 10.37
CA ALA A 224 18.34 0.23 9.27
C ALA A 224 16.90 0.49 8.75
N SER A 225 15.94 0.73 9.65
CA SER A 225 14.56 1.07 9.28
C SER A 225 14.46 2.43 8.57
N TYR A 226 15.25 3.43 8.99
CA TYR A 226 15.32 4.72 8.31
C TYR A 226 15.95 4.61 6.93
N LEU A 227 17.03 3.83 6.79
CA LEU A 227 17.63 3.55 5.50
C LEU A 227 16.65 2.83 4.57
N ASP A 228 15.96 1.80 5.06
CA ASP A 228 14.94 1.09 4.25
C ASP A 228 13.80 2.04 3.84
N SER A 229 13.37 2.94 4.72
CA SER A 229 12.38 3.98 4.39
C SER A 229 12.86 4.92 3.29
N ILE A 230 14.14 5.34 3.31
CA ILE A 230 14.72 6.20 2.27
C ILE A 230 14.81 5.45 0.94
N LEU A 231 15.26 4.20 0.96
CA LEU A 231 15.33 3.35 -0.23
C LEU A 231 13.93 3.22 -0.87
N VAL A 232 12.93 2.88 -0.07
CA VAL A 232 11.57 2.61 -0.55
C VAL A 232 10.82 3.87 -1.00
N LYS A 233 10.87 4.95 -0.21
CA LYS A 233 10.04 6.14 -0.45
C LYS A 233 10.72 7.19 -1.33
N LEU A 234 12.05 7.26 -1.36
CA LEU A 234 12.78 8.28 -2.11
C LEU A 234 13.56 7.70 -3.30
N ILE A 235 14.33 6.63 -3.11
CA ILE A 235 15.23 6.11 -4.15
C ILE A 235 14.48 5.24 -5.17
N ALA A 236 13.62 4.32 -4.72
CA ALA A 236 12.82 3.48 -5.61
C ALA A 236 12.02 4.28 -6.65
N PRO A 237 11.30 5.38 -6.29
CA PRO A 237 10.58 6.17 -7.28
C PRO A 237 11.49 6.88 -8.30
N LEU A 238 12.81 7.01 -8.09
CA LEU A 238 13.74 7.54 -9.11
C LEU A 238 13.83 6.66 -10.36
N SER A 239 13.44 5.40 -10.28
CA SER A 239 13.32 4.52 -11.45
C SER A 239 12.18 4.93 -12.39
N GLY A 240 11.21 5.71 -11.91
CA GLY A 240 9.97 6.00 -12.64
C GLY A 240 8.91 4.91 -12.55
N ALA A 241 9.17 3.81 -11.82
CA ALA A 241 8.23 2.71 -11.64
C ALA A 241 6.89 3.10 -10.96
N THR A 242 6.84 4.27 -10.30
CA THR A 242 5.64 4.74 -9.58
C THR A 242 4.79 5.70 -10.40
N GLN A 243 5.16 5.97 -11.66
CA GLN A 243 4.39 6.84 -12.55
C GLN A 243 3.16 6.11 -13.09
N ARG A 244 2.16 6.85 -13.58
CA ARG A 244 0.93 6.25 -14.13
C ARG A 244 0.94 6.34 -15.66
N GLY A 245 0.58 5.24 -16.32
CA GLY A 245 0.40 5.21 -17.78
C GLY A 245 0.65 3.82 -18.35
N PHE A 246 0.07 3.54 -19.52
CA PHE A 246 0.32 2.28 -20.21
C PHE A 246 1.78 2.18 -20.63
N MET A 247 2.51 1.15 -20.16
CA MET A 247 3.94 0.90 -20.42
C MET A 247 4.91 2.01 -19.97
N VAL A 248 4.42 3.16 -19.50
CA VAL A 248 5.25 4.30 -19.09
C VAL A 248 6.22 3.93 -17.96
N PRO A 249 5.79 3.25 -16.87
CA PRO A 249 6.69 2.93 -15.75
C PRO A 249 7.82 1.99 -16.18
N HIS A 250 7.49 0.98 -16.99
CA HIS A 250 8.44 0.02 -17.53
C HIS A 250 9.47 0.71 -18.44
N ALA A 251 9.00 1.59 -19.33
CA ALA A 251 9.87 2.36 -20.21
C ALA A 251 10.80 3.28 -19.41
N LEU A 252 10.31 3.95 -18.36
CA LEU A 252 11.12 4.82 -17.53
C LEU A 252 12.22 4.05 -16.77
N VAL A 253 11.92 2.86 -16.23
CA VAL A 253 12.91 2.00 -15.56
C VAL A 253 14.07 1.71 -16.54
N VAL A 254 13.75 1.28 -17.76
CA VAL A 254 14.75 1.00 -18.79
C VAL A 254 15.50 2.26 -19.22
N LEU A 255 14.79 3.37 -19.44
CA LEU A 255 15.38 4.64 -19.89
C LEU A 255 16.27 5.31 -18.84
N VAL A 256 16.10 5.00 -17.55
CA VAL A 256 17.00 5.45 -16.48
C VAL A 256 18.21 4.52 -16.36
N ILE A 257 17.99 3.20 -16.34
CA ILE A 257 19.06 2.22 -16.10
C ILE A 257 20.02 2.09 -17.30
N LEU A 258 19.52 2.16 -18.53
CA LEU A 258 20.34 1.95 -19.73
C LEU A 258 21.43 3.03 -19.89
N PRO A 259 21.14 4.34 -19.81
CA PRO A 259 22.19 5.36 -19.84
C PRO A 259 23.18 5.24 -18.70
N LEU A 260 22.73 4.87 -17.49
CA LEU A 260 23.63 4.63 -16.35
C LEU A 260 24.60 3.48 -16.62
N SER A 261 24.12 2.40 -17.23
CA SER A 261 24.93 1.26 -17.64
C SER A 261 25.94 1.66 -18.72
N ALA A 262 25.49 2.43 -19.72
CA ALA A 262 26.36 2.93 -20.80
C ALA A 262 27.48 3.85 -20.27
N MET A 263 27.13 4.79 -19.38
CA MET A 263 28.12 5.63 -18.71
C MET A 263 29.09 4.81 -17.85
N GLY A 264 28.58 3.80 -17.15
CA GLY A 264 29.36 2.86 -16.36
C GLY A 264 30.38 2.07 -17.18
N PHE A 265 30.15 1.88 -18.47
CA PHE A 265 31.09 1.25 -19.38
C PHE A 265 32.15 2.22 -19.92
N VAL A 266 31.75 3.45 -20.26
CA VAL A 266 32.61 4.41 -20.99
C VAL A 266 33.58 5.16 -20.06
N LEU A 267 33.17 5.46 -18.82
CA LEU A 267 34.01 6.20 -17.88
C LEU A 267 35.28 5.43 -17.51
N ALA A 268 36.37 6.18 -17.29
CA ALA A 268 37.63 5.63 -16.81
C ALA A 268 37.45 4.91 -15.46
N ALA A 269 38.13 3.78 -15.29
CA ALA A 269 38.11 3.05 -14.03
C ALA A 269 38.77 3.87 -12.91
N PRO A 270 38.23 3.87 -11.67
CA PRO A 270 37.03 3.17 -11.19
C PRO A 270 35.74 4.02 -11.26
N TYR A 271 35.75 5.17 -11.93
CA TYR A 271 34.67 6.16 -11.84
C TYR A 271 33.36 5.71 -12.50
N GLY A 272 33.41 4.73 -13.41
CA GLY A 272 32.20 4.06 -13.92
C GLY A 272 31.43 3.28 -12.86
N LEU A 273 32.03 2.96 -11.70
CA LEU A 273 31.30 2.35 -10.57
C LEU A 273 30.24 3.28 -9.98
N LEU A 274 30.36 4.59 -10.14
CA LEU A 274 29.41 5.56 -9.60
C LEU A 274 28.02 5.41 -10.27
N PRO A 275 27.87 5.52 -11.60
CA PRO A 275 26.57 5.30 -12.24
C PRO A 275 26.08 3.85 -12.13
N ILE A 276 26.97 2.85 -12.13
CA ILE A 276 26.59 1.44 -11.92
C ILE A 276 26.04 1.23 -10.51
N GLY A 277 26.71 1.75 -9.50
CA GLY A 277 26.30 1.68 -8.10
C GLY A 277 24.97 2.38 -7.87
N LEU A 278 24.74 3.53 -8.52
CA LEU A 278 23.44 4.21 -8.47
C LEU A 278 22.33 3.39 -9.15
N ALA A 279 22.59 2.80 -10.32
CA ALA A 279 21.62 1.93 -10.99
C ALA A 279 21.29 0.68 -10.16
N ALA A 280 22.30 0.03 -9.57
CA ALA A 280 22.12 -1.11 -8.68
C ALA A 280 21.33 -0.71 -7.42
N LEU A 281 21.63 0.45 -6.83
CA LEU A 281 20.91 0.98 -5.68
C LEU A 281 19.44 1.23 -6.01
N ILE A 282 19.14 1.79 -7.19
CA ILE A 282 17.76 1.98 -7.67
C ILE A 282 17.05 0.63 -7.85
N ALA A 283 17.70 -0.34 -8.50
CA ALA A 283 17.15 -1.69 -8.69
C ALA A 283 16.84 -2.40 -7.37
N LEU A 284 17.76 -2.39 -6.41
CA LEU A 284 17.56 -2.96 -5.08
C LEU A 284 16.46 -2.23 -4.31
N SER A 285 16.42 -0.90 -4.39
CA SER A 285 15.38 -0.08 -3.76
C SER A 285 13.99 -0.40 -4.31
N LEU A 286 13.89 -0.62 -5.62
CA LEU A 286 12.64 -1.01 -6.28
C LEU A 286 12.16 -2.39 -5.79
N GLY A 287 13.08 -3.36 -5.67
CA GLY A 287 12.81 -4.65 -5.06
C GLY A 287 12.32 -4.55 -3.61
N ARG A 288 12.95 -3.69 -2.80
CA ARG A 288 12.51 -3.40 -1.43
C ARG A 288 11.12 -2.76 -1.37
N ARG A 289 10.81 -1.84 -2.29
CA ARG A 289 9.50 -1.21 -2.37
C ARG A 289 8.42 -2.21 -2.77
N TRP A 290 8.71 -3.10 -3.72
CA TRP A 290 7.81 -4.19 -4.09
C TRP A 290 7.51 -5.10 -2.91
N ALA A 291 8.52 -5.45 -2.09
CA ALA A 291 8.31 -6.25 -0.88
C ALA A 291 7.36 -5.56 0.13
N TRP A 292 7.46 -4.23 0.31
CA TRP A 292 6.51 -3.50 1.19
C TRP A 292 5.09 -3.50 0.62
N VAL A 293 4.91 -3.33 -0.69
CA VAL A 293 3.59 -3.39 -1.35
C VAL A 293 2.98 -4.79 -1.19
N GLU A 294 3.78 -5.83 -1.27
CA GLU A 294 3.33 -7.22 -1.12
C GLU A 294 2.94 -7.55 0.34
N GLU A 295 3.65 -6.98 1.32
CA GLU A 295 3.28 -7.05 2.74
C GLU A 295 1.98 -6.29 3.02
N ASP A 296 1.84 -5.06 2.49
CA ASP A 296 0.61 -4.28 2.57
C ASP A 296 -0.57 -5.05 1.97
N ARG A 297 -0.34 -5.75 0.87
CA ARG A 297 -1.34 -6.57 0.18
C ARG A 297 -1.81 -7.73 1.04
N GLU A 298 -0.90 -8.39 1.75
CA GLU A 298 -1.24 -9.44 2.71
C GLU A 298 -2.04 -8.87 3.90
N ILE A 299 -1.63 -7.72 4.42
CA ILE A 299 -2.34 -7.03 5.52
C ILE A 299 -3.75 -6.62 5.08
N ALA A 300 -3.90 -5.99 3.91
CA ALA A 300 -5.20 -5.62 3.38
C ALA A 300 -6.11 -6.82 3.13
N SER A 301 -5.55 -7.95 2.68
CA SER A 301 -6.31 -9.19 2.54
C SER A 301 -6.80 -9.74 3.89
N ARG A 302 -6.03 -9.59 4.97
CA ARG A 302 -6.41 -10.02 6.32
C ARG A 302 -7.42 -9.09 6.97
N LEU A 303 -7.22 -7.78 6.83
CA LEU A 303 -8.09 -6.74 7.38
C LEU A 303 -9.34 -6.49 6.53
N GLN A 304 -9.39 -7.00 5.30
CA GLN A 304 -10.45 -6.74 4.30
C GLN A 304 -10.66 -5.25 4.00
N SER A 305 -9.62 -4.43 4.20
CA SER A 305 -9.65 -2.98 4.07
C SER A 305 -8.39 -2.46 3.39
N THR A 306 -8.55 -1.48 2.50
CA THR A 306 -7.44 -0.72 1.92
C THR A 306 -7.40 0.71 2.41
N ASN A 307 -8.05 1.01 3.54
CA ASN A 307 -8.14 2.37 4.04
C ASN A 307 -6.74 2.88 4.42
N PRO A 308 -6.26 4.00 3.83
CA PRO A 308 -4.96 4.58 4.18
C PRO A 308 -4.87 5.05 5.65
N GLU A 309 -5.98 5.11 6.39
CA GLU A 309 -5.96 5.39 7.82
C GLU A 309 -5.45 4.23 8.68
N ASN A 310 -5.38 3.01 8.13
CA ASN A 310 -4.78 1.87 8.82
C ASN A 310 -3.26 2.05 8.87
N SER A 311 -2.71 2.16 10.09
CA SER A 311 -1.27 2.40 10.34
C SER A 311 -0.35 1.31 9.76
N ASP A 312 -0.91 0.14 9.46
CA ASP A 312 -0.15 -1.03 9.03
C ASP A 312 0.14 -1.03 7.53
N ILE A 313 -0.60 -0.26 6.71
CA ILE A 313 -0.41 -0.16 5.25
C ILE A 313 0.68 0.88 4.93
N LYS A 314 1.89 0.46 4.59
CA LYS A 314 3.13 1.26 4.55
C LYS A 314 3.26 2.17 3.31
N VAL A 315 2.84 1.71 2.14
CA VAL A 315 2.99 2.38 0.83
C VAL A 315 1.64 2.56 0.14
N GLY A 316 0.77 1.56 0.23
CA GLY A 316 -0.53 1.53 -0.47
C GLY A 316 -0.49 0.78 -1.80
N PHE A 317 -1.59 0.87 -2.56
CA PHE A 317 -1.90 -0.04 -3.69
C PHE A 317 -1.98 0.66 -5.05
N ASP A 318 -1.44 1.87 -5.17
CA ASP A 318 -1.56 2.68 -6.38
C ASP A 318 -0.82 2.12 -7.60
N ASN A 319 0.22 1.30 -7.39
CA ASN A 319 1.00 0.66 -8.45
C ASN A 319 1.33 -0.79 -8.07
N ASP A 320 1.05 -1.74 -8.96
CA ASP A 320 1.60 -3.09 -8.87
C ASP A 320 3.03 -3.06 -9.44
N LEU A 321 4.03 -3.03 -8.56
CA LEU A 321 5.44 -2.86 -8.92
C LEU A 321 6.13 -4.18 -9.31
N LYS A 322 5.38 -5.27 -9.46
CA LYS A 322 5.93 -6.60 -9.72
C LYS A 322 6.82 -6.60 -10.96
N ASP A 323 6.31 -6.13 -12.10
CA ASP A 323 7.00 -6.25 -13.38
C ASP A 323 8.18 -5.26 -13.44
N GLU A 324 8.05 -4.06 -12.87
CA GLU A 324 9.13 -3.09 -12.76
C GLU A 324 10.24 -3.57 -11.83
N ALA A 325 9.92 -4.20 -10.70
CA ALA A 325 10.91 -4.77 -9.80
C ALA A 325 11.67 -5.93 -10.47
N LEU A 326 10.99 -6.78 -11.24
CA LEU A 326 11.62 -7.82 -12.05
C LEU A 326 12.54 -7.23 -13.12
N LEU A 327 12.15 -6.13 -13.78
CA LEU A 327 13.03 -5.39 -14.70
C LEU A 327 14.26 -4.82 -13.97
N GLY A 328 14.08 -4.26 -12.77
CA GLY A 328 15.16 -3.81 -11.91
C GLY A 328 16.15 -4.94 -11.60
N TYR A 329 15.67 -6.10 -11.16
CA TYR A 329 16.51 -7.28 -10.93
C TYR A 329 17.16 -7.81 -12.21
N ALA A 330 16.45 -7.80 -13.34
CA ALA A 330 17.00 -8.20 -14.63
C ALA A 330 18.17 -7.30 -15.06
N SER A 331 18.16 -6.02 -14.68
CA SER A 331 19.30 -5.15 -14.98
C SER A 331 20.60 -5.55 -14.26
N LEU A 332 20.53 -6.27 -13.13
CA LEU A 332 21.72 -6.73 -12.41
C LEU A 332 22.55 -7.71 -13.24
N PHE A 333 21.95 -8.44 -14.18
CA PHE A 333 22.68 -9.28 -15.14
C PHE A 333 23.64 -8.49 -16.04
N VAL A 334 23.39 -7.19 -16.22
CA VAL A 334 24.26 -6.29 -16.99
C VAL A 334 25.15 -5.47 -16.04
N LEU A 335 24.59 -4.97 -14.94
CA LEU A 335 25.30 -4.09 -14.01
C LEU A 335 26.44 -4.80 -13.27
N VAL A 336 26.27 -6.07 -12.90
CA VAL A 336 27.30 -6.85 -12.18
C VAL A 336 28.55 -7.07 -13.04
N PRO A 337 28.46 -7.58 -14.28
CA PRO A 337 29.64 -7.69 -15.15
C PRO A 337 30.29 -6.34 -15.45
N LEU A 338 29.50 -5.27 -15.63
CA LEU A 338 30.06 -3.92 -15.79
C LEU A 338 30.81 -3.44 -14.54
N ALA A 339 30.33 -3.80 -13.34
CA ALA A 339 31.04 -3.49 -12.10
C ALA A 339 32.37 -4.23 -12.03
N LEU A 340 32.41 -5.51 -12.40
CA LEU A 340 33.66 -6.29 -12.46
C LEU A 340 34.64 -5.72 -13.48
N TYR A 341 34.17 -5.30 -14.65
CA TYR A 341 34.99 -4.60 -15.65
C TYR A 341 35.63 -3.32 -15.07
N GLN A 342 34.87 -2.51 -14.35
CA GLN A 342 35.37 -1.27 -13.73
C GLN A 342 36.32 -1.54 -12.56
N ILE A 343 36.09 -2.61 -11.78
CA ILE A 343 37.01 -3.04 -10.72
C ILE A 343 38.31 -3.58 -11.33
N GLN A 344 38.23 -4.37 -12.40
CA GLN A 344 39.40 -4.84 -13.13
C GLN A 344 40.25 -3.67 -13.60
N GLY A 345 39.66 -2.68 -14.26
CA GLY A 345 40.41 -1.54 -14.78
C GLY A 345 41.12 -0.73 -13.69
N ALA A 346 40.72 -0.86 -12.42
CA ALA A 346 41.34 -0.16 -11.30
C ALA A 346 42.35 -1.01 -10.51
N LEU A 347 42.16 -2.33 -10.44
CA LEU A 347 42.90 -3.22 -9.54
C LEU A 347 43.68 -4.35 -10.25
N ASP A 348 43.47 -4.54 -11.55
CA ASP A 348 44.15 -5.54 -12.40
C ASP A 348 44.12 -6.97 -11.80
N LEU A 349 42.91 -7.47 -11.52
CA LEU A 349 42.67 -8.72 -10.78
C LEU A 349 42.61 -9.97 -11.67
N PHE A 350 42.25 -9.82 -12.95
CA PHE A 350 42.05 -10.87 -13.93
C PHE A 350 43.09 -10.77 -15.07
N GLU A 351 43.55 -11.91 -15.56
CA GLU A 351 44.45 -12.01 -16.72
C GLU A 351 43.66 -12.36 -17.99
N THR A 352 44.00 -11.75 -19.12
CA THR A 352 43.39 -12.07 -20.41
C THR A 352 43.94 -13.37 -20.98
N THR A 353 43.06 -14.23 -21.47
CA THR A 353 43.46 -15.48 -22.12
C THR A 353 43.54 -15.32 -23.64
N GLY A 354 44.02 -16.36 -24.34
CA GLY A 354 44.11 -16.37 -25.81
C GLY A 354 42.76 -16.35 -26.54
N THR A 355 41.63 -16.40 -25.84
CA THR A 355 40.27 -16.39 -26.39
C THR A 355 39.58 -15.03 -26.36
N SER A 356 40.28 -13.97 -25.92
CA SER A 356 39.77 -12.60 -25.99
C SER A 356 39.49 -12.18 -27.44
N THR A 357 38.30 -11.61 -27.67
CA THR A 357 37.86 -11.11 -28.98
C THR A 357 38.41 -9.72 -29.31
N GLY A 358 39.12 -9.09 -28.37
CA GLY A 358 39.56 -7.70 -28.45
C GLY A 358 38.44 -6.68 -28.23
N ASN A 359 37.20 -7.12 -27.99
CA ASN A 359 36.10 -6.26 -27.58
C ASN A 359 35.84 -6.43 -26.07
N PRO A 360 36.21 -5.45 -25.23
CA PRO A 360 36.10 -5.56 -23.79
C PRO A 360 34.68 -5.87 -23.31
N LEU A 361 33.65 -5.28 -23.93
CA LEU A 361 32.27 -5.51 -23.51
C LEU A 361 31.83 -6.95 -23.77
N LEU A 362 32.16 -7.48 -24.95
CA LEU A 362 31.79 -8.84 -25.34
C LEU A 362 32.57 -9.87 -24.51
N ASP A 363 33.85 -9.64 -24.26
CA ASP A 363 34.69 -10.53 -23.45
C ASP A 363 34.17 -10.60 -22.01
N TRP A 364 33.82 -9.47 -21.40
CA TRP A 364 33.28 -9.43 -20.03
C TRP A 364 31.89 -10.08 -19.93
N LEU A 365 31.04 -9.86 -20.94
CA LEU A 365 29.72 -10.48 -21.00
C LEU A 365 29.82 -11.99 -21.26
N SER A 366 30.79 -12.44 -22.05
CA SER A 366 31.08 -13.86 -22.30
C SER A 366 31.59 -14.55 -21.05
N PHE A 367 32.59 -13.98 -20.37
CA PHE A 367 33.12 -14.49 -19.11
C PHE A 367 32.02 -14.60 -18.04
N PHE A 368 31.28 -13.50 -17.81
CA PHE A 368 30.21 -13.52 -16.82
C PHE A 368 29.05 -14.43 -17.24
N GLY A 369 28.74 -14.51 -18.54
CA GLY A 369 27.76 -15.44 -19.07
C GLY A 369 28.12 -16.90 -18.80
N ALA A 370 29.39 -17.28 -18.93
CA ALA A 370 29.89 -18.60 -18.58
C ALA A 370 29.82 -18.85 -17.06
N GLU A 371 30.26 -17.88 -16.25
CA GLU A 371 30.16 -17.98 -14.78
C GLU A 371 28.71 -18.06 -14.28
N LEU A 372 27.79 -17.41 -14.98
CA LEU A 372 26.36 -17.43 -14.68
C LEU A 372 25.68 -18.72 -15.16
N ALA A 373 26.09 -19.28 -16.29
CA ALA A 373 25.60 -20.57 -16.77
C ALA A 373 25.91 -21.70 -15.78
N LYS A 374 27.09 -21.64 -15.12
CA LYS A 374 27.46 -22.51 -14.00
C LYS A 374 26.55 -22.32 -12.77
N ALA A 375 25.86 -21.19 -12.67
CA ALA A 375 25.08 -20.77 -11.49
C ALA A 375 23.57 -21.07 -11.59
N VAL A 376 23.08 -21.51 -12.75
CA VAL A 376 21.64 -21.79 -12.95
C VAL A 376 21.14 -22.79 -11.89
N PRO A 377 20.17 -22.40 -11.03
CA PRO A 377 20.04 -22.91 -9.66
C PRO A 377 19.34 -24.28 -9.51
N PHE A 378 19.44 -25.16 -10.49
CA PHE A 378 18.72 -26.45 -10.44
C PHE A 378 19.63 -27.63 -10.21
N VAL A 379 20.83 -27.63 -10.80
CA VAL A 379 21.84 -28.67 -10.70
C VAL A 379 23.15 -28.00 -11.12
N ASP A 380 24.30 -28.31 -10.50
CA ASP A 380 25.62 -27.97 -11.06
C ASP A 380 25.88 -28.82 -12.31
N TRP A 381 25.02 -28.67 -13.31
CA TRP A 381 25.01 -29.44 -14.54
C TRP A 381 26.29 -29.20 -15.32
N TRP A 382 26.87 -28.01 -15.18
CA TRP A 382 28.12 -27.62 -15.79
C TRP A 382 29.27 -28.53 -15.35
N GLU A 383 29.43 -28.74 -14.04
CA GLU A 383 30.44 -29.65 -13.51
C GLU A 383 30.06 -31.12 -13.74
N ILE A 384 28.78 -31.49 -13.60
CA ILE A 384 28.31 -32.88 -13.79
C ILE A 384 28.51 -33.37 -15.24
N TYR A 385 28.27 -32.52 -16.24
CA TYR A 385 28.46 -32.86 -17.65
C TYR A 385 29.87 -32.49 -18.16
N ASN A 386 30.78 -32.06 -17.28
CA ASN A 386 32.15 -31.67 -17.59
C ASN A 386 32.23 -30.72 -18.80
N VAL A 387 31.42 -29.66 -18.77
CA VAL A 387 31.36 -28.67 -19.84
C VAL A 387 32.60 -27.79 -19.76
N GLU A 388 33.52 -27.96 -20.70
CA GLU A 388 34.71 -27.12 -20.84
C GLU A 388 34.41 -26.00 -21.83
N VAL A 389 34.47 -24.75 -21.35
CA VAL A 389 34.38 -23.55 -22.20
C VAL A 389 35.56 -22.68 -21.90
N ASP A 390 36.33 -22.37 -22.93
CA ASP A 390 37.43 -21.42 -22.83
C ASP A 390 36.86 -20.02 -22.58
N VAL A 391 37.17 -19.45 -21.41
CA VAL A 391 36.72 -18.12 -21.02
C VAL A 391 37.81 -17.07 -21.28
N PRO A 392 37.46 -15.83 -21.64
CA PRO A 392 38.42 -14.80 -22.02
C PRO A 392 39.23 -14.22 -20.83
N PHE A 393 38.85 -14.54 -19.59
CA PHE A 393 39.50 -14.06 -18.37
C PHE A 393 39.74 -15.20 -17.37
N GLU A 394 40.91 -15.19 -16.73
CA GLU A 394 41.27 -16.08 -15.62
C GLU A 394 41.73 -15.26 -14.40
N ALA A 395 41.63 -15.84 -13.19
CA ALA A 395 42.11 -15.17 -11.98
C ALA A 395 43.64 -15.08 -12.00
N SER A 396 44.19 -13.88 -11.75
CA SER A 396 45.64 -13.66 -11.76
C SER A 396 46.39 -14.53 -10.74
N SER A 397 47.67 -14.76 -10.97
CA SER A 397 48.51 -15.49 -10.02
C SER A 397 48.88 -14.63 -8.79
N GLY A 398 48.68 -15.16 -7.56
CA GLY A 398 49.03 -14.47 -6.30
C GLY A 398 47.84 -13.91 -5.51
N THR A 399 48.08 -12.91 -4.64
CA THR A 399 47.06 -12.32 -3.74
C THR A 399 45.96 -11.56 -4.49
N SER A 400 46.25 -11.02 -5.68
CA SER A 400 45.26 -10.45 -6.60
C SER A 400 44.28 -11.52 -7.12
N GLY A 401 44.75 -12.74 -7.34
CA GLY A 401 43.95 -13.89 -7.70
C GLY A 401 42.95 -14.32 -6.64
N GLU A 402 43.31 -14.19 -5.36
CA GLU A 402 42.39 -14.45 -4.24
C GLU A 402 41.20 -13.46 -4.27
N TRP A 403 41.48 -12.17 -4.48
CA TRP A 403 40.45 -11.15 -4.63
C TRP A 403 39.59 -11.35 -5.87
N ALA A 404 40.18 -11.73 -7.00
CA ALA A 404 39.44 -12.07 -8.22
C ALA A 404 38.43 -13.21 -7.96
N ARG A 405 38.87 -14.28 -7.27
CA ARG A 405 38.01 -15.40 -6.88
C ARG A 405 36.90 -14.98 -5.92
N HIS A 406 37.20 -14.16 -4.92
CA HIS A 406 36.19 -13.63 -4.00
C HIS A 406 35.15 -12.74 -4.68
N LEU A 407 35.57 -11.92 -5.64
CA LEU A 407 34.66 -11.07 -6.41
C LEU A 407 33.78 -11.88 -7.37
N THR A 408 34.33 -12.90 -8.02
CA THR A 408 33.54 -13.84 -8.84
C THR A 408 32.55 -14.64 -7.98
N PHE A 409 32.96 -15.08 -6.80
CA PHE A 409 32.06 -15.73 -5.85
C PHE A 409 30.94 -14.79 -5.39
N ALA A 410 31.29 -13.56 -4.98
CA ALA A 410 30.33 -12.58 -4.47
C ALA A 410 29.33 -12.16 -5.56
N SER A 411 29.80 -11.94 -6.79
CA SER A 411 28.95 -11.58 -7.93
C SER A 411 27.94 -12.68 -8.24
N ARG A 412 28.38 -13.94 -8.24
CA ARG A 412 27.52 -15.12 -8.39
C ARG A 412 26.51 -15.23 -7.26
N ALA A 413 26.95 -15.15 -6.01
CA ALA A 413 26.07 -15.25 -4.85
C ALA A 413 24.96 -14.18 -4.85
N ILE A 414 25.28 -12.94 -5.29
CA ILE A 414 24.31 -11.86 -5.41
C ILE A 414 23.25 -12.19 -6.47
N VAL A 415 23.68 -12.61 -7.67
CA VAL A 415 22.74 -12.93 -8.76
C VAL A 415 21.88 -14.14 -8.41
N ASP A 416 22.47 -15.19 -7.85
CA ASP A 416 21.74 -16.39 -7.44
C ASP A 416 20.68 -16.07 -6.39
N LEU A 417 21.01 -15.26 -5.39
CA LEU A 417 20.07 -14.82 -4.37
C LEU A 417 18.92 -14.02 -4.98
N VAL A 418 19.22 -13.11 -5.92
CA VAL A 418 18.21 -12.31 -6.61
C VAL A 418 17.28 -13.19 -7.46
N ILE A 419 17.83 -14.13 -8.23
CA ILE A 419 17.03 -15.06 -9.06
C ILE A 419 16.14 -15.93 -8.17
N MET A 420 16.70 -16.54 -7.13
CA MET A 420 15.95 -17.38 -6.18
C MET A 420 14.85 -16.58 -5.49
N ALA A 421 15.16 -15.37 -4.99
CA ALA A 421 14.17 -14.51 -4.34
C ALA A 421 13.04 -14.12 -5.30
N ALA A 422 13.37 -13.68 -6.52
CA ALA A 422 12.38 -13.32 -7.53
C ALA A 422 11.50 -14.51 -7.92
N LEU A 423 12.09 -15.70 -8.12
CA LEU A 423 11.37 -16.92 -8.47
C LEU A 423 10.43 -17.37 -7.34
N PHE A 424 10.92 -17.45 -6.09
CA PHE A 424 10.09 -17.84 -4.95
C PHE A 424 8.96 -16.86 -4.72
N GLN A 425 9.22 -15.57 -4.88
CA GLN A 425 8.20 -14.54 -4.74
C GLN A 425 7.14 -14.64 -5.87
N ALA A 426 7.57 -14.85 -7.12
CA ALA A 426 6.65 -15.06 -8.24
C ALA A 426 5.78 -16.31 -8.05
N LEU A 427 6.37 -17.43 -7.62
CA LEU A 427 5.66 -18.66 -7.30
C LEU A 427 4.67 -18.47 -6.15
N THR A 428 5.06 -17.76 -5.10
CA THR A 428 4.20 -17.47 -3.94
C THR A 428 3.00 -16.63 -4.35
N ILE A 429 3.20 -15.58 -5.15
CA ILE A 429 2.10 -14.74 -5.67
C ILE A 429 1.15 -15.57 -6.54
N TRP A 430 1.69 -16.42 -7.42
CA TRP A 430 0.88 -17.29 -8.28
C TRP A 430 0.05 -18.29 -7.47
N GLN A 431 0.67 -18.96 -6.48
CA GLN A 431 -0.02 -19.90 -5.59
C GLN A 431 -1.08 -19.19 -4.76
N ARG A 432 -0.79 -17.99 -4.23
CA ARG A 432 -1.75 -17.23 -3.42
C ARG A 432 -2.94 -16.77 -4.24
N SER A 433 -2.71 -16.17 -5.41
CA SER A 433 -3.79 -15.72 -6.30
C SER A 433 -4.70 -16.89 -6.69
N ARG A 434 -4.11 -18.03 -7.11
CA ARG A 434 -4.87 -19.26 -7.41
C ARG A 434 -5.67 -19.76 -6.21
N THR A 435 -5.08 -19.72 -5.02
CA THR A 435 -5.74 -20.14 -3.77
C THR A 435 -6.89 -19.22 -3.43
N GLN A 436 -6.72 -17.89 -3.53
CA GLN A 436 -7.79 -16.93 -3.29
C GLN A 436 -8.95 -17.09 -4.28
N THR A 437 -8.68 -17.24 -5.58
CA THR A 437 -9.74 -17.51 -6.58
C THR A 437 -10.48 -18.80 -6.26
N ARG A 438 -9.76 -19.85 -5.83
CA ARG A 438 -10.39 -21.12 -5.41
C ARG A 438 -11.26 -20.93 -4.16
N LEU A 439 -10.74 -20.27 -3.13
CA LEU A 439 -11.45 -20.04 -1.86
C LEU A 439 -12.67 -19.12 -2.05
N TYR A 440 -12.59 -18.15 -2.96
CA TYR A 440 -13.74 -17.38 -3.36
C TYR A 440 -14.75 -18.27 -4.08
N ALA A 441 -14.35 -19.08 -5.05
CA ALA A 441 -15.26 -20.00 -5.74
C ALA A 441 -15.94 -21.02 -4.79
N THR A 442 -15.26 -21.49 -3.74
CA THR A 442 -15.85 -22.38 -2.72
C THR A 442 -16.70 -21.64 -1.68
N GLY A 443 -16.69 -20.31 -1.68
CA GLY A 443 -17.45 -19.49 -0.72
C GLY A 443 -16.73 -19.24 0.61
N GLU A 444 -15.53 -19.78 0.84
CA GLU A 444 -14.78 -19.58 2.09
C GLU A 444 -14.28 -18.13 2.23
N LEU A 445 -13.82 -17.52 1.13
CA LEU A 445 -13.32 -16.15 1.07
C LEU A 445 -14.36 -15.23 0.43
N ASN A 446 -14.59 -14.04 0.99
CA ASN A 446 -15.58 -13.06 0.51
C ASN A 446 -14.98 -11.74 0.00
N ALA A 447 -13.65 -11.60 -0.03
CA ALA A 447 -12.96 -10.44 -0.59
C ALA A 447 -11.61 -10.88 -1.16
N PHE A 448 -11.22 -10.29 -2.28
CA PHE A 448 -9.90 -10.47 -2.87
C PHE A 448 -8.89 -9.48 -2.26
N ASP A 449 -7.60 -9.78 -2.46
CA ASP A 449 -6.57 -8.77 -2.28
C ASP A 449 -6.74 -7.62 -3.30
N PRO A 450 -6.18 -6.42 -3.05
CA PRO A 450 -6.45 -5.24 -3.87
C PRO A 450 -6.15 -5.38 -5.37
N PHE A 451 -5.09 -6.12 -5.76
CA PHE A 451 -4.73 -6.30 -7.16
C PHE A 451 -5.60 -7.36 -7.84
N THR A 452 -5.84 -8.48 -7.17
CA THR A 452 -6.77 -9.51 -7.68
C THR A 452 -8.20 -8.95 -7.75
N GLU A 453 -8.58 -8.04 -6.85
CA GLU A 453 -9.86 -7.33 -6.85
C GLU A 453 -10.02 -6.43 -8.09
N GLU A 454 -9.02 -5.61 -8.40
CA GLU A 454 -9.02 -4.77 -9.60
C GLU A 454 -9.18 -5.63 -10.87
N GLU A 455 -8.35 -6.67 -11.02
CA GLU A 455 -8.45 -7.61 -12.15
C GLU A 455 -9.82 -8.31 -12.22
N PHE A 456 -10.40 -8.67 -11.07
CA PHE A 456 -11.71 -9.32 -10.98
C PHE A 456 -12.84 -8.42 -11.47
N PHE A 457 -12.87 -7.15 -11.07
CA PHE A 457 -13.89 -6.20 -11.50
C PHE A 457 -13.67 -5.71 -12.93
N GLU A 458 -12.44 -5.41 -13.35
CA GLU A 458 -12.13 -5.02 -14.73
C GLU A 458 -12.51 -6.12 -15.73
N ARG A 459 -12.21 -7.39 -15.40
CA ARG A 459 -12.66 -8.52 -16.22
C ARG A 459 -14.16 -8.77 -16.11
N GLY A 460 -14.76 -8.40 -14.98
CA GLY A 460 -16.17 -8.62 -14.68
C GLY A 460 -17.12 -7.67 -15.39
N MET A 461 -16.69 -6.43 -15.62
CA MET A 461 -17.49 -5.36 -16.20
C MET A 461 -17.19 -5.18 -17.69
N HIS A 462 -18.13 -4.60 -18.43
CA HIS A 462 -17.93 -4.15 -19.80
C HIS A 462 -18.87 -2.99 -20.12
N VAL A 463 -18.51 -2.21 -21.14
CA VAL A 463 -19.41 -1.23 -21.75
C VAL A 463 -20.08 -1.88 -22.96
N PRO A 464 -21.40 -2.13 -22.94
CA PRO A 464 -22.12 -2.61 -24.11
C PRO A 464 -22.02 -1.60 -25.26
N SER A 465 -21.97 -2.10 -26.50
CA SER A 465 -21.89 -1.22 -27.68
C SER A 465 -23.11 -0.28 -27.73
N GLY A 466 -22.84 1.03 -27.73
CA GLY A 466 -23.88 2.08 -27.74
C GLY A 466 -24.39 2.52 -26.35
N SER A 467 -23.94 1.89 -25.25
CA SER A 467 -24.26 2.30 -23.89
C SER A 467 -23.15 3.19 -23.29
N LYS A 468 -23.54 4.10 -22.38
CA LYS A 468 -22.60 4.87 -21.54
C LYS A 468 -22.42 4.27 -20.15
N THR A 469 -23.10 3.17 -19.84
CA THR A 469 -23.10 2.55 -18.51
C THR A 469 -22.38 1.21 -18.54
N LEU A 470 -21.52 0.99 -17.54
CA LEU A 470 -20.85 -0.30 -17.31
C LEU A 470 -21.88 -1.33 -16.83
N GLU A 471 -21.86 -2.50 -17.45
CA GLU A 471 -22.72 -3.63 -17.14
C GLU A 471 -21.89 -4.88 -16.81
N PRO A 472 -22.38 -5.75 -15.91
CA PRO A 472 -21.70 -7.01 -15.60
C PRO A 472 -21.75 -7.96 -16.80
N LYS A 473 -20.68 -8.70 -17.04
CA LYS A 473 -20.69 -9.83 -17.98
C LYS A 473 -21.48 -10.99 -17.39
N ARG A 474 -22.16 -11.78 -18.24
CA ARG A 474 -22.89 -12.99 -17.80
C ARG A 474 -22.04 -13.97 -17.01
N ARG A 475 -20.76 -14.14 -17.40
CA ARG A 475 -19.82 -15.01 -16.67
C ARG A 475 -19.54 -14.50 -15.25
N PHE A 476 -19.36 -13.19 -15.10
CA PHE A 476 -19.14 -12.54 -13.82
C PHE A 476 -20.34 -12.73 -12.90
N GLU A 477 -21.53 -12.46 -13.44
CA GLU A 477 -22.79 -12.66 -12.74
C GLU A 477 -22.96 -14.12 -12.26
N SER A 478 -22.75 -15.08 -13.17
CA SER A 478 -22.85 -16.51 -12.83
C SER A 478 -21.83 -16.97 -11.78
N ALA A 479 -20.63 -16.39 -11.78
CA ALA A 479 -19.59 -16.71 -10.82
C ALA A 479 -19.97 -16.22 -9.41
N ILE A 480 -20.58 -15.04 -9.31
CA ILE A 480 -21.03 -14.47 -8.03
C ILE A 480 -22.27 -15.22 -7.53
N ASP A 481 -23.22 -15.56 -8.40
CA ASP A 481 -24.38 -16.37 -8.02
C ASP A 481 -23.95 -17.76 -7.49
N ALA A 482 -22.93 -18.37 -8.12
CA ALA A 482 -22.31 -19.61 -7.64
C ALA A 482 -21.63 -19.42 -6.28
N HIS A 483 -20.88 -18.32 -6.09
CA HIS A 483 -20.24 -17.96 -4.82
C HIS A 483 -21.28 -17.80 -3.68
N VAL A 484 -22.33 -17.02 -3.90
CA VAL A 484 -23.42 -16.82 -2.93
C VAL A 484 -24.07 -18.16 -2.57
N THR A 485 -24.29 -19.03 -3.55
CA THR A 485 -24.83 -20.38 -3.32
C THR A 485 -23.87 -21.26 -2.52
N ALA A 486 -22.57 -21.20 -2.80
CA ALA A 486 -21.56 -21.94 -2.06
C ALA A 486 -21.48 -21.48 -0.60
N ARG A 487 -21.55 -20.17 -0.33
CA ARG A 487 -21.62 -19.61 1.03
C ARG A 487 -22.83 -20.11 1.81
N LYS A 488 -24.01 -20.15 1.18
CA LYS A 488 -25.22 -20.73 1.79
C LYS A 488 -25.00 -22.18 2.21
N ARG A 489 -24.32 -22.99 1.38
CA ARG A 489 -24.01 -24.40 1.69
C ARG A 489 -23.07 -24.55 2.89
N LEU A 490 -22.17 -23.59 3.09
CA LEU A 490 -21.24 -23.54 4.23
C LEU A 490 -21.88 -22.97 5.51
N ASN A 491 -23.18 -22.67 5.53
CA ASN A 491 -23.86 -21.93 6.60
C ASN A 491 -23.22 -20.56 6.91
N LEU A 492 -22.54 -19.97 5.92
CA LEU A 492 -22.01 -18.62 5.99
C LEU A 492 -23.03 -17.63 5.45
N GLU A 493 -22.87 -16.36 5.83
CA GLU A 493 -23.73 -15.30 5.32
C GLU A 493 -23.65 -15.20 3.79
N PRO A 494 -24.78 -15.20 3.05
CA PRO A 494 -24.82 -15.30 1.59
C PRO A 494 -24.50 -13.98 0.88
N LEU A 495 -23.38 -13.37 1.24
CA LEU A 495 -22.90 -12.12 0.66
C LEU A 495 -22.16 -12.38 -0.65
N PRO A 496 -22.33 -11.55 -1.68
CA PRO A 496 -21.56 -11.63 -2.92
C PRO A 496 -20.10 -11.19 -2.71
N TYR A 497 -19.87 -10.33 -1.71
CA TYR A 497 -18.59 -9.74 -1.38
C TYR A 497 -18.61 -9.14 0.04
N SER A 498 -17.45 -8.79 0.62
CA SER A 498 -17.36 -8.18 1.94
C SER A 498 -18.06 -6.82 2.02
N ARG A 499 -18.84 -6.57 3.09
CA ARG A 499 -19.59 -5.32 3.31
C ARG A 499 -18.67 -4.12 3.48
N GLU A 500 -17.59 -4.32 4.23
CA GLU A 500 -16.58 -3.29 4.49
C GLU A 500 -15.93 -2.89 3.18
N ARG A 501 -15.48 -3.89 2.41
CA ARG A 501 -14.80 -3.65 1.15
C ARG A 501 -15.70 -3.02 0.09
N LEU A 502 -16.94 -3.47 -0.06
CA LEU A 502 -17.94 -2.80 -0.91
C LEU A 502 -18.17 -1.34 -0.48
N GLY A 503 -18.21 -1.08 0.84
CA GLY A 503 -18.34 0.26 1.40
C GLY A 503 -17.15 1.18 1.11
N GLU A 504 -15.95 0.63 0.99
CA GLU A 504 -14.75 1.37 0.58
C GLU A 504 -14.76 1.64 -0.94
N LEU A 505 -15.14 0.65 -1.75
CA LEU A 505 -15.16 0.76 -3.22
C LEU A 505 -16.15 1.82 -3.73
N ILE A 506 -17.32 1.98 -3.09
CA ILE A 506 -18.30 3.00 -3.49
C ILE A 506 -17.87 4.44 -3.17
N LYS A 507 -16.92 4.62 -2.24
CA LYS A 507 -16.40 5.94 -1.86
C LYS A 507 -15.35 6.47 -2.83
N ARG A 508 -14.86 5.65 -3.77
CA ARG A 508 -13.88 6.08 -4.77
C ARG A 508 -14.42 7.25 -5.60
N GLU A 509 -13.63 8.30 -5.76
CA GLU A 509 -14.01 9.49 -6.52
C GLU A 509 -14.21 9.18 -8.01
N LYS A 510 -13.37 8.30 -8.56
CA LYS A 510 -13.43 7.87 -9.96
C LYS A 510 -14.55 6.83 -10.13
N LYS A 511 -15.41 7.03 -11.13
CA LYS A 511 -16.38 6.02 -11.59
C LYS A 511 -15.69 5.02 -12.51
N ASP A 512 -14.94 4.10 -11.92
CA ASP A 512 -14.27 3.00 -12.62
C ASP A 512 -15.02 1.67 -12.47
N ASP A 513 -14.46 0.61 -13.07
CA ASP A 513 -15.04 -0.73 -13.06
C ASP A 513 -15.28 -1.27 -11.64
N LEU A 514 -14.38 -0.95 -10.69
CA LEU A 514 -14.52 -1.37 -9.30
C LEU A 514 -15.72 -0.71 -8.63
N ARG A 515 -15.82 0.64 -8.72
CA ARG A 515 -16.95 1.36 -8.11
C ARG A 515 -18.28 0.93 -8.71
N MET A 516 -18.35 0.85 -10.05
CA MET A 516 -19.58 0.46 -10.74
C MET A 516 -19.97 -1.00 -10.46
N GLY A 517 -18.98 -1.90 -10.40
CA GLY A 517 -19.19 -3.30 -10.03
C GLY A 517 -19.67 -3.45 -8.59
N ALA A 518 -19.10 -2.69 -7.65
CA ALA A 518 -19.54 -2.67 -6.26
C ALA A 518 -20.97 -2.12 -6.12
N GLU A 519 -21.30 -1.01 -6.77
CA GLU A 519 -22.67 -0.44 -6.80
C GLU A 519 -23.68 -1.45 -7.38
N TRP A 520 -23.30 -2.18 -8.43
CA TRP A 520 -24.13 -3.24 -9.01
C TRP A 520 -24.34 -4.42 -8.03
N MET A 521 -23.29 -4.90 -7.37
CA MET A 521 -23.41 -5.98 -6.37
C MET A 521 -24.30 -5.59 -5.20
N ILE A 522 -24.12 -4.37 -4.65
CA ILE A 522 -24.94 -3.83 -3.57
C ILE A 522 -26.41 -3.83 -4.00
N LYS A 523 -26.70 -3.38 -5.22
CA LYS A 523 -28.07 -3.31 -5.74
C LYS A 523 -28.67 -4.68 -6.04
N LYS A 524 -27.94 -5.59 -6.69
CA LYS A 524 -28.46 -6.91 -7.10
C LYS A 524 -28.72 -7.82 -5.89
N TYR A 525 -27.83 -7.80 -4.90
CA TYR A 525 -27.90 -8.70 -3.75
C TYR A 525 -28.37 -8.01 -2.45
N GLU A 526 -28.82 -6.75 -2.54
CA GLU A 526 -29.36 -5.95 -1.43
C GLU A 526 -28.45 -5.92 -0.18
N VAL A 527 -27.14 -5.78 -0.41
CA VAL A 527 -26.13 -5.78 0.65
C VAL A 527 -26.10 -4.43 1.35
N LEU A 528 -26.11 -4.43 2.68
CA LEU A 528 -25.94 -3.22 3.48
C LEU A 528 -24.44 -2.84 3.54
N ALA A 529 -24.03 -1.87 2.74
CA ALA A 529 -22.63 -1.44 2.62
C ALA A 529 -22.50 0.10 2.69
N GLY A 530 -21.32 0.58 3.10
CA GLY A 530 -21.03 2.01 3.25
C GLY A 530 -21.10 2.50 4.69
N GLU A 531 -21.26 3.81 4.88
CA GLU A 531 -21.35 4.42 6.21
C GLU A 531 -22.67 4.03 6.92
N PRO A 532 -22.74 4.07 8.28
CA PRO A 532 -23.95 3.65 9.01
C PRO A 532 -25.25 4.35 8.54
N HIS A 533 -25.16 5.62 8.15
CA HIS A 533 -26.31 6.37 7.64
C HIS A 533 -26.75 5.94 6.23
N GLU A 534 -25.83 5.46 5.40
CA GLU A 534 -26.14 4.88 4.08
C GLU A 534 -26.75 3.49 4.24
N GLN A 535 -26.21 2.69 5.16
CA GLN A 535 -26.75 1.39 5.52
C GLN A 535 -28.20 1.52 6.04
N LEU A 536 -28.50 2.53 6.87
CA LEU A 536 -29.86 2.80 7.33
C LEU A 536 -30.80 3.14 6.16
N ARG A 537 -30.33 3.91 5.18
CA ARG A 537 -31.11 4.24 3.98
C ARG A 537 -31.40 3.00 3.13
N GLN A 538 -30.37 2.18 2.89
CA GLN A 538 -30.50 0.91 2.14
C GLN A 538 -31.46 -0.05 2.86
N LEU A 539 -31.36 -0.16 4.19
CA LEU A 539 -32.25 -0.96 5.02
C LEU A 539 -33.70 -0.49 4.90
N ALA A 540 -33.94 0.81 5.03
CA ALA A 540 -35.27 1.39 4.92
C ALA A 540 -35.90 1.12 3.53
N GLN A 541 -35.11 1.25 2.46
CA GLN A 541 -35.56 0.93 1.10
C GLN A 541 -35.89 -0.57 0.94
N ARG A 542 -35.03 -1.45 1.46
CA ARG A 542 -35.25 -2.90 1.44
C ARG A 542 -36.55 -3.30 2.14
N TRP A 543 -36.84 -2.71 3.29
CA TRP A 543 -38.06 -3.02 4.06
C TRP A 543 -39.35 -2.44 3.47
N GLN A 544 -39.25 -1.53 2.51
CA GLN A 544 -40.41 -1.05 1.75
C GLN A 544 -40.88 -2.02 0.67
N THR A 545 -40.06 -3.01 0.30
CA THR A 545 -40.42 -4.02 -0.72
C THR A 545 -41.58 -4.91 -0.26
N LEU A 546 -42.37 -5.42 -1.22
CA LEU A 546 -43.53 -6.27 -0.93
C LEU A 546 -43.12 -7.59 -0.24
N GLU A 547 -42.00 -8.17 -0.65
CA GLU A 547 -41.48 -9.42 -0.07
C GLU A 547 -41.09 -9.23 1.39
N ALA A 548 -40.35 -8.16 1.72
CA ALA A 548 -39.99 -7.86 3.10
C ALA A 548 -41.23 -7.65 3.97
N ARG A 549 -42.24 -6.92 3.48
CA ARG A 549 -43.52 -6.70 4.19
C ARG A 549 -44.25 -8.00 4.46
N HIS A 550 -44.26 -8.94 3.52
CA HIS A 550 -44.83 -10.27 3.72
C HIS A 550 -44.08 -11.03 4.81
N SER A 551 -42.75 -11.05 4.78
CA SER A 551 -41.93 -11.72 5.80
C SER A 551 -42.13 -11.13 7.20
N PHE A 552 -42.37 -9.82 7.31
CA PHE A 552 -42.73 -9.18 8.59
C PHE A 552 -44.10 -9.57 9.13
N GLN A 553 -45.00 -10.12 8.31
CA GLN A 553 -46.35 -10.54 8.70
C GLN A 553 -46.46 -12.05 8.89
N SER A 554 -45.72 -12.82 8.11
CA SER A 554 -45.71 -14.27 8.12
C SER A 554 -45.16 -14.86 9.43
N SER A 555 -45.63 -16.07 9.76
CA SER A 555 -45.19 -16.85 10.92
C SER A 555 -44.31 -18.06 10.54
N ALA A 556 -43.98 -18.21 9.26
CA ALA A 556 -43.24 -19.35 8.75
C ALA A 556 -41.82 -19.45 9.34
N PRO A 557 -41.26 -20.66 9.51
CA PRO A 557 -39.94 -20.86 10.11
C PRO A 557 -38.80 -20.12 9.37
N ALA A 558 -38.84 -20.10 8.03
CA ALA A 558 -37.87 -19.39 7.20
C ALA A 558 -37.90 -17.87 7.45
N ASP A 559 -39.10 -17.30 7.58
CA ASP A 559 -39.30 -15.88 7.83
C ASP A 559 -38.84 -15.49 9.25
N ARG A 560 -38.96 -16.39 10.24
CA ARG A 560 -38.38 -16.16 11.58
C ARG A 560 -36.86 -16.10 11.56
N ALA A 561 -36.20 -16.95 10.77
CA ALA A 561 -34.75 -16.91 10.63
C ALA A 561 -34.31 -15.60 9.96
N TRP A 562 -35.03 -15.19 8.91
CA TRP A 562 -34.83 -13.89 8.26
C TRP A 562 -35.02 -12.72 9.24
N LEU A 563 -36.11 -12.69 10.01
CA LEU A 563 -36.40 -11.65 11.01
C LEU A 563 -35.29 -11.52 12.07
N ARG A 564 -34.74 -12.65 12.54
CA ARG A 564 -33.60 -12.62 13.48
C ARG A 564 -32.36 -12.01 12.86
N ALA A 565 -32.09 -12.28 11.59
CA ALA A 565 -30.98 -11.64 10.87
C ALA A 565 -31.22 -10.13 10.72
N GLN A 566 -32.43 -9.74 10.33
CA GLN A 566 -32.84 -8.33 10.19
C GLN A 566 -32.75 -7.55 11.51
N LYS A 567 -33.13 -8.17 12.63
CA LYS A 567 -32.96 -7.61 13.98
C LYS A 567 -31.50 -7.25 14.26
N ARG A 568 -30.59 -8.21 14.06
CA ARG A 568 -29.15 -7.98 14.29
C ARG A 568 -28.60 -6.85 13.42
N GLU A 569 -29.09 -6.75 12.17
CA GLU A 569 -28.64 -5.71 11.24
C GLU A 569 -29.05 -4.31 11.65
N ILE A 570 -30.33 -4.10 12.00
CA ILE A 570 -30.80 -2.77 12.43
C ILE A 570 -30.13 -2.35 13.73
N GLU A 571 -30.00 -3.26 14.71
CA GLU A 571 -29.36 -2.96 16.01
C GLU A 571 -27.90 -2.54 15.82
N ARG A 572 -27.13 -3.30 15.01
CA ARG A 572 -25.75 -2.94 14.66
C ARG A 572 -25.63 -1.57 13.99
N ILE A 573 -26.56 -1.21 13.11
CA ILE A 573 -26.54 0.09 12.42
C ILE A 573 -26.83 1.23 13.41
N LEU A 574 -27.80 1.05 14.31
CA LEU A 574 -28.15 2.05 15.31
C LEU A 574 -27.01 2.25 16.32
N ASP A 575 -26.38 1.18 16.79
CA ASP A 575 -25.20 1.24 17.67
C ASP A 575 -24.05 2.01 17.01
N ALA A 576 -23.77 1.74 15.73
CA ALA A 576 -22.74 2.45 14.98
C ALA A 576 -23.07 3.94 14.80
N LEU A 577 -24.35 4.28 14.61
CA LEU A 577 -24.81 5.68 14.52
C LEU A 577 -24.70 6.43 15.86
N LEU A 578 -24.87 5.74 17.00
CA LEU A 578 -24.69 6.34 18.32
C LEU A 578 -23.24 6.73 18.58
N GLN A 579 -22.30 5.92 18.08
CA GLN A 579 -20.86 6.21 18.17
C GLN A 579 -20.45 7.39 17.27
N ASP A 580 -21.06 7.53 16.09
CA ASP A 580 -20.84 8.65 15.14
C ASP A 580 -22.04 9.61 15.06
N ASN A 581 -22.37 10.21 16.21
CA ASN A 581 -23.53 11.07 16.37
C ASN A 581 -23.56 12.29 15.41
N GLY A 582 -22.41 12.78 14.94
CA GLY A 582 -22.30 14.00 14.12
C GLY A 582 -22.93 13.89 12.73
N ARG A 583 -23.07 12.67 12.19
CA ARG A 583 -23.56 12.41 10.82
C ARG A 583 -25.05 12.07 10.73
N PHE A 584 -25.74 11.82 11.85
CA PHE A 584 -27.17 11.51 11.88
C PHE A 584 -28.04 12.78 11.86
N ARG A 585 -28.66 13.08 10.71
CA ARG A 585 -29.42 14.34 10.44
C ARG A 585 -30.86 14.08 9.95
N GLY A 586 -31.56 15.15 9.56
CA GLY A 586 -32.97 15.14 9.13
C GLY A 586 -33.36 14.05 8.11
N PRO A 587 -32.63 13.85 7.00
CA PRO A 587 -32.95 12.79 6.04
C PRO A 587 -32.85 11.37 6.62
N GLN A 588 -31.89 11.16 7.52
CA GLN A 588 -31.67 9.88 8.19
C GLN A 588 -32.80 9.58 9.20
N ILE A 589 -33.34 10.61 9.87
CA ILE A 589 -34.50 10.47 10.77
C ILE A 589 -35.73 9.95 9.99
N GLY A 590 -35.94 10.41 8.74
CA GLY A 590 -36.99 9.86 7.88
C GLY A 590 -36.78 8.39 7.53
N CYS A 591 -35.53 7.99 7.24
CA CYS A 591 -35.18 6.58 6.99
C CYS A 591 -35.42 5.72 8.24
N LEU A 592 -35.10 6.24 9.43
CA LEU A 592 -35.37 5.58 10.71
C LEU A 592 -36.86 5.40 10.94
N ALA A 593 -37.68 6.42 10.62
CA ALA A 593 -39.14 6.34 10.74
C ALA A 593 -39.72 5.19 9.89
N ILE A 594 -39.28 5.10 8.63
CA ILE A 594 -39.65 4.01 7.71
C ILE A 594 -39.26 2.65 8.28
N ALA A 595 -38.03 2.53 8.80
CA ALA A 595 -37.55 1.27 9.37
C ALA A 595 -38.38 0.86 10.60
N LEU A 596 -38.66 1.81 11.50
CA LEU A 596 -39.46 1.57 12.70
C LEU A 596 -40.92 1.21 12.37
N ASP A 597 -41.51 1.78 11.32
CA ASP A 597 -42.87 1.45 10.89
C ASP A 597 -43.00 -0.03 10.52
N ALA A 598 -41.97 -0.60 9.88
CA ALA A 598 -41.98 -2.02 9.53
C ALA A 598 -41.94 -2.95 10.76
N VAL A 599 -41.34 -2.52 11.89
CA VAL A 599 -41.04 -3.41 13.03
C VAL A 599 -41.78 -3.10 14.32
N HIS A 600 -42.47 -1.95 14.44
CA HIS A 600 -43.03 -1.46 15.72
C HIS A 600 -43.96 -2.44 16.44
N ARG A 601 -44.68 -3.31 15.70
CA ARG A 601 -45.62 -4.30 16.26
C ARG A 601 -44.94 -5.55 16.81
N ARG A 602 -43.63 -5.74 16.56
CA ARG A 602 -42.90 -6.96 16.92
C ARG A 602 -42.11 -6.75 18.21
N PRO A 603 -42.30 -7.60 19.24
CA PRO A 603 -41.59 -7.45 20.52
C PRO A 603 -40.08 -7.70 20.39
N GLU A 604 -39.67 -8.50 19.39
CA GLU A 604 -38.27 -8.86 19.14
C GLU A 604 -37.36 -7.66 18.89
N PHE A 605 -37.91 -6.56 18.35
CA PHE A 605 -37.23 -5.30 18.02
C PHE A 605 -37.35 -4.24 19.14
N ALA A 606 -37.70 -4.65 20.37
CA ALA A 606 -37.76 -3.74 21.51
C ALA A 606 -36.44 -2.98 21.75
N TYR A 607 -35.29 -3.65 21.58
CA TYR A 607 -33.98 -3.02 21.79
C TYR A 607 -33.66 -2.01 20.69
N ALA A 608 -33.92 -2.31 19.42
CA ALA A 608 -33.81 -1.34 18.33
C ALA A 608 -34.65 -0.06 18.57
N ARG A 609 -35.84 -0.17 19.18
CA ARG A 609 -36.65 1.01 19.57
C ARG A 609 -35.99 1.85 20.67
N LEU A 610 -35.30 1.21 21.61
CA LEU A 610 -34.55 1.89 22.66
C LEU A 610 -33.33 2.64 22.10
N LEU A 611 -32.53 1.98 21.25
CA LEU A 611 -31.41 2.64 20.56
C LEU A 611 -31.89 3.81 19.68
N SER A 612 -33.04 3.66 19.03
CA SER A 612 -33.66 4.72 18.25
C SER A 612 -34.04 5.92 19.11
N PHE A 613 -34.53 5.69 20.34
CA PHE A 613 -34.80 6.77 21.29
C PHE A 613 -33.53 7.53 21.65
N GLU A 614 -32.46 6.82 22.06
CA GLU A 614 -31.18 7.44 22.41
C GLU A 614 -30.61 8.32 21.29
N LEU A 615 -30.70 7.86 20.03
CA LEU A 615 -30.28 8.64 18.86
C LEU A 615 -31.07 9.95 18.66
N LEU A 616 -32.32 10.00 19.11
CA LEU A 616 -33.24 11.11 18.87
C LEU A 616 -33.26 12.14 20.00
N VAL A 617 -32.92 11.75 21.23
CA VAL A 617 -32.93 12.62 22.43
C VAL A 617 -32.12 13.89 22.23
N ASP A 618 -30.98 13.79 21.55
CA ASP A 618 -30.07 14.91 21.32
C ASP A 618 -30.29 15.64 19.99
N ARG A 619 -31.40 15.38 19.28
CA ARG A 619 -31.65 15.94 17.94
C ARG A 619 -32.77 16.98 17.98
N THR A 620 -32.43 18.22 17.64
CA THR A 620 -33.34 19.38 17.65
C THR A 620 -34.01 19.61 16.30
N THR A 621 -34.67 18.60 15.75
CA THR A 621 -35.40 18.72 14.48
C THR A 621 -36.90 18.47 14.68
N GLY A 622 -37.75 19.06 13.83
CA GLY A 622 -39.19 18.76 13.88
C GLY A 622 -39.49 17.27 13.61
N LYS A 623 -38.67 16.62 12.77
CA LYS A 623 -38.78 15.17 12.48
C LYS A 623 -38.47 14.32 13.72
N SER A 624 -37.44 14.67 14.49
CA SER A 624 -37.12 13.95 15.74
C SER A 624 -38.20 14.17 16.81
N ALA A 625 -38.72 15.38 16.95
CA ALA A 625 -39.82 15.65 17.89
C ALA A 625 -41.09 14.85 17.55
N ALA A 626 -41.44 14.77 16.26
CA ALA A 626 -42.55 13.93 15.80
C ALA A 626 -42.31 12.44 16.09
N LEU A 627 -41.11 11.92 15.82
CA LEU A 627 -40.77 10.51 16.07
C LEU A 627 -40.75 10.17 17.58
N LEU A 628 -40.22 11.07 18.42
CA LEU A 628 -40.29 10.96 19.88
C LEU A 628 -41.74 10.96 20.36
N GLY A 629 -42.60 11.82 19.78
CA GLY A 629 -44.04 11.83 20.06
C GLY A 629 -44.72 10.48 19.82
N CYS A 630 -44.23 9.65 18.89
CA CYS A 630 -44.75 8.31 18.60
C CYS A 630 -44.56 7.32 19.78
N PHE A 631 -43.65 7.60 20.70
CA PHE A 631 -43.48 6.81 21.93
C PHE A 631 -44.52 7.15 23.01
N LEU A 632 -45.18 8.31 22.88
CA LEU A 632 -46.15 8.82 23.87
C LEU A 632 -47.59 8.41 23.54
N VAL A 633 -47.97 8.41 22.26
CA VAL A 633 -49.37 8.15 21.86
C VAL A 633 -49.83 6.75 22.28
N ARG A 634 -51.04 6.66 22.85
CA ARG A 634 -51.66 5.39 23.29
C ARG A 634 -52.85 5.02 22.43
N ASP A 635 -53.08 3.72 22.31
CA ASP A 635 -54.30 3.20 21.67
C ASP A 635 -55.58 3.55 22.44
N ALA A 636 -55.45 3.84 23.74
CA ALA A 636 -56.56 4.19 24.63
C ALA A 636 -56.97 5.68 24.57
N TRP A 637 -56.24 6.54 23.85
CA TRP A 637 -56.59 7.95 23.72
C TRP A 637 -57.81 8.16 22.80
N PRO A 638 -58.60 9.24 22.96
CA PRO A 638 -59.72 9.54 22.08
C PRO A 638 -59.32 9.57 20.60
N GLU A 639 -60.17 9.02 19.72
CA GLU A 639 -59.88 8.92 18.27
C GLU A 639 -59.60 10.28 17.64
N GLU A 640 -60.36 11.31 18.01
CA GLU A 640 -60.19 12.68 17.50
C GLU A 640 -58.79 13.25 17.77
N VAL A 641 -58.28 13.09 19.00
CA VAL A 641 -56.94 13.54 19.40
C VAL A 641 -55.87 12.75 18.65
N ARG A 642 -56.09 11.45 18.49
CA ARG A 642 -55.18 10.56 17.78
C ARG A 642 -55.07 10.94 16.32
N ASP A 643 -56.18 11.18 15.64
CA ASP A 643 -56.22 11.49 14.22
C ASP A 643 -55.66 12.89 13.90
N ALA A 644 -55.88 13.86 14.78
CA ALA A 644 -55.22 15.16 14.70
C ALA A 644 -53.68 15.04 14.77
N LEU A 645 -53.17 14.27 15.73
CA LEU A 645 -51.74 14.00 15.88
C LEU A 645 -51.18 13.17 14.70
N LYS A 646 -51.90 12.14 14.24
CA LYS A 646 -51.53 11.35 13.05
C LYS A 646 -51.33 12.25 11.83
N LYS A 647 -52.26 13.19 11.59
CA LYS A 647 -52.17 14.12 10.47
C LYS A 647 -50.91 14.99 10.57
N ARG A 648 -50.64 15.56 11.75
CA ARG A 648 -49.41 16.34 11.99
C ARG A 648 -48.14 15.52 11.83
N PHE A 649 -48.08 14.32 12.41
CA PHE A 649 -46.93 13.42 12.26
C PHE A 649 -46.68 13.02 10.81
N SER A 650 -47.74 12.75 10.05
CA SER A 650 -47.61 12.42 8.63
C SER A 650 -47.00 13.56 7.81
N THR A 651 -47.33 14.82 8.15
CA THR A 651 -46.72 16.01 7.54
C THR A 651 -45.24 16.14 7.89
N TYR A 652 -44.85 15.91 9.15
CA TYR A 652 -43.45 16.02 9.57
C TYR A 652 -42.57 14.87 9.07
N LEU A 653 -43.09 13.65 9.08
CA LEU A 653 -42.35 12.45 8.70
C LEU A 653 -42.44 12.14 7.20
N GLU A 654 -43.28 12.87 6.45
CA GLU A 654 -43.50 12.69 5.00
C GLU A 654 -43.95 11.26 4.66
N MET A 655 -44.71 10.62 5.55
CA MET A 655 -45.20 9.25 5.38
C MET A 655 -46.57 9.04 6.06
N PRO A 656 -47.42 8.14 5.56
CA PRO A 656 -48.68 7.79 6.22
C PRO A 656 -48.39 7.16 7.60
N PHE A 657 -49.09 7.65 8.63
CA PHE A 657 -48.74 7.36 10.02
C PHE A 657 -49.56 6.22 10.63
N ASN A 658 -48.89 5.11 10.98
CA ASN A 658 -49.44 3.99 11.76
C ASN A 658 -48.54 3.59 12.96
N LEU A 659 -47.59 4.45 13.33
CA LEU A 659 -46.47 4.16 14.23
C LEU A 659 -46.82 4.39 15.71
N TYR A 660 -46.87 3.30 16.49
CA TYR A 660 -46.98 3.35 17.95
C TYR A 660 -45.79 2.64 18.59
N LEU A 661 -44.88 3.42 19.20
CA LEU A 661 -43.59 2.91 19.68
C LEU A 661 -43.53 2.67 21.20
N GLY A 662 -44.54 3.15 21.93
CA GLY A 662 -44.46 3.32 23.38
C GLY A 662 -44.37 2.04 24.22
N GLN A 663 -43.33 1.98 25.07
CA GLN A 663 -43.29 1.16 26.29
C GLN A 663 -43.45 2.06 27.51
N GLY A 664 -44.19 1.62 28.54
CA GLY A 664 -44.57 2.48 29.68
C GLY A 664 -43.39 3.17 30.39
N ARG A 665 -42.24 2.51 30.51
CA ARG A 665 -41.04 3.07 31.17
C ARG A 665 -40.35 4.18 30.38
N MET A 666 -40.37 4.14 29.05
CA MET A 666 -39.67 5.12 28.19
C MET A 666 -40.39 6.47 28.09
N ARG A 667 -41.68 6.55 28.46
CA ARG A 667 -42.50 7.76 28.25
C ARG A 667 -42.05 8.95 29.09
N ALA A 668 -41.66 8.70 30.35
CA ALA A 668 -41.14 9.75 31.23
C ALA A 668 -39.84 10.36 30.68
N GLU A 669 -38.96 9.52 30.13
CA GLU A 669 -37.70 9.92 29.51
C GLU A 669 -37.93 10.67 28.19
N VAL A 670 -38.89 10.23 27.38
CA VAL A 670 -39.30 10.92 26.14
C VAL A 670 -39.84 12.32 26.44
N LEU A 671 -40.65 12.49 27.49
CA LEU A 671 -41.15 13.81 27.89
C LEU A 671 -40.03 14.72 28.38
N LEU A 672 -39.05 14.19 29.11
CA LEU A 672 -37.85 14.92 29.51
C LEU A 672 -37.05 15.40 28.29
N ALA A 673 -36.86 14.51 27.30
CA ALA A 673 -36.14 14.83 26.07
C ALA A 673 -36.88 15.88 25.22
N LEU A 674 -38.21 15.77 25.07
CA LEU A 674 -39.00 16.77 24.35
C LEU A 674 -38.97 18.14 25.04
N ALA A 675 -39.07 18.17 26.37
CA ALA A 675 -38.95 19.39 27.15
C ALA A 675 -37.56 20.04 27.04
N SER A 676 -36.48 19.25 26.98
CA SER A 676 -35.12 19.77 26.80
C SER A 676 -34.86 20.29 25.38
N GLN A 677 -35.48 19.68 24.37
CA GLN A 677 -35.40 20.12 22.97
C GLN A 677 -36.22 21.37 22.67
N TYR A 678 -37.33 21.57 23.38
CA TYR A 678 -38.32 22.63 23.15
C TYR A 678 -37.73 24.03 22.90
N PRO A 679 -36.83 24.60 23.73
CA PRO A 679 -36.30 25.95 23.51
C PRO A 679 -35.42 26.08 22.26
N ARG A 680 -34.95 24.95 21.70
CA ARG A 680 -34.01 24.91 20.56
C ARG A 680 -34.71 24.59 19.22
N GLN A 681 -36.01 24.36 19.24
CA GLN A 681 -36.82 23.98 18.07
C GLN A 681 -37.41 25.21 17.38
N GLY A 682 -37.65 25.14 16.06
CA GLY A 682 -38.38 26.18 15.34
C GLY A 682 -39.85 26.29 15.79
N MET A 683 -40.47 27.47 15.60
CA MET A 683 -41.85 27.77 16.06
C MET A 683 -42.88 26.67 15.75
N TYR A 684 -42.80 26.09 14.55
CA TYR A 684 -43.72 25.03 14.11
C TYR A 684 -43.57 23.75 14.97
N ALA A 685 -42.34 23.33 15.24
CA ALA A 685 -42.05 22.14 16.05
C ALA A 685 -42.29 22.37 17.55
N GLN A 686 -42.08 23.60 18.04
CA GLN A 686 -42.51 23.98 19.38
C GLN A 686 -44.03 23.84 19.56
N SER A 687 -44.82 24.19 18.53
CA SER A 687 -46.27 23.99 18.56
C SER A 687 -46.66 22.51 18.68
N LEU A 688 -45.93 21.62 17.98
CA LEU A 688 -46.15 20.17 18.07
C LEU A 688 -45.80 19.65 19.47
N ILE A 689 -44.68 20.10 20.04
CA ILE A 689 -44.25 19.69 21.38
C ILE A 689 -45.25 20.13 22.45
N ARG A 690 -45.76 21.38 22.39
CA ARG A 690 -46.81 21.85 23.33
C ARG A 690 -48.07 21.00 23.24
N GLU A 691 -48.54 20.74 22.02
CA GLU A 691 -49.74 19.93 21.78
C GLU A 691 -49.55 18.50 22.30
N LEU A 692 -48.40 17.88 22.07
CA LEU A 692 -48.08 16.55 22.58
C LEU A 692 -48.08 16.51 24.10
N VAL A 693 -47.40 17.46 24.74
CA VAL A 693 -47.28 17.49 26.20
C VAL A 693 -48.63 17.81 26.86
N SER A 694 -49.43 18.71 26.27
CA SER A 694 -50.82 18.96 26.69
C SER A 694 -51.68 17.71 26.56
N ALA A 695 -51.62 17.02 25.42
CA ALA A 695 -52.38 15.80 25.17
C ALA A 695 -52.03 14.68 26.17
N VAL A 696 -50.75 14.51 26.53
CA VAL A 696 -50.34 13.56 27.57
C VAL A 696 -50.85 14.01 28.95
N ALA A 697 -50.68 15.27 29.33
CA ALA A 697 -51.10 15.78 30.64
C ALA A 697 -52.61 15.69 30.87
N LYS A 698 -53.41 15.84 29.80
CA LYS A 698 -54.88 15.75 29.81
C LYS A 698 -55.38 14.30 29.86
N ASN A 699 -54.74 13.40 29.10
CA ASN A 699 -55.25 12.02 28.92
C ASN A 699 -54.60 10.98 29.84
N ASP A 700 -53.35 11.17 30.28
CA ASP A 700 -52.62 10.19 31.11
C ASP A 700 -52.59 10.57 32.61
N GLY A 701 -52.97 11.81 32.98
CA GLY A 701 -53.17 12.23 34.37
C GLY A 701 -51.92 12.27 35.27
N ASP A 702 -50.72 12.14 34.68
CA ASP A 702 -49.44 12.09 35.42
C ASP A 702 -49.03 13.48 35.94
N ALA A 703 -48.93 13.61 37.27
CA ALA A 703 -48.58 14.86 37.95
C ALA A 703 -47.19 15.39 37.57
N SER A 704 -46.24 14.51 37.25
CA SER A 704 -44.89 14.90 36.80
C SER A 704 -44.89 15.51 35.40
N VAL A 705 -45.90 15.17 34.60
CA VAL A 705 -46.07 15.65 33.22
C VAL A 705 -46.81 16.98 33.20
N ARG A 706 -47.79 17.18 34.10
CA ARG A 706 -48.45 18.48 34.29
C ARG A 706 -47.47 19.58 34.68
N GLN A 707 -46.58 19.31 35.62
CA GLN A 707 -45.55 20.27 36.04
C GLN A 707 -44.61 20.67 34.88
N LYS A 708 -44.28 19.74 33.98
CA LYS A 708 -43.45 20.03 32.78
C LYS A 708 -44.24 20.71 31.67
N ALA A 709 -45.53 20.41 31.53
CA ALA A 709 -46.44 21.06 30.59
C ALA A 709 -46.60 22.55 30.91
N GLU A 710 -46.75 22.88 32.20
CA GLU A 710 -46.75 24.25 32.70
C GLU A 710 -45.41 24.96 32.42
N ALA A 711 -44.28 24.26 32.62
CA ALA A 711 -42.94 24.82 32.38
C ALA A 711 -42.64 25.19 30.91
N ILE A 712 -43.32 24.58 29.94
CA ILE A 712 -43.19 24.90 28.51
C ILE A 712 -44.34 25.77 27.97
N GLY A 713 -45.27 26.20 28.83
CA GLY A 713 -46.42 27.03 28.48
C GLY A 713 -47.47 26.32 27.62
N ALA A 714 -47.67 25.01 27.83
CA ALA A 714 -48.73 24.25 27.18
C ALA A 714 -50.09 24.51 27.88
N ASP A 715 -51.13 24.75 27.09
CA ASP A 715 -52.49 24.93 27.62
C ASP A 715 -53.05 23.57 28.08
N LEU A 716 -53.42 23.48 29.36
CA LEU A 716 -53.88 22.26 30.02
C LEU A 716 -55.40 22.20 30.20
N THR A 717 -56.10 23.24 29.75
CA THR A 717 -57.58 23.31 29.75
C THR A 717 -58.17 22.49 28.59
#